data_AF-A0A932CFW8-F1
#
_entry.id   AF-A0A932CFW8-F1
#
_cell.length_a   1.000
_cell.length_b   1.000
_cell.length_c   1.000
_cell.angle_alpha   90.00
_cell.angle_beta   90.00
_cell.angle_gamma   90.00
#
_symmetry.space_group_name_H-M   'P 1'
#
loop_
_entity.id
_entity.type
_entity.pdbx_description
1 polymer ?
#
loop_
_entity_poly.entity_id
_entity_poly.type
_entity_poly.pdbx_seq_one_letter_code
_entity_poly.pdbx_strand_id
1 'polypeptide(L)'
;MAGLGDRFSQWIEERSNAWKDRLAGWTVGIGARAAERMLDDMEPELAKQARAYLDKLRELPDLPPETKAFLDSLASPKSFAFAAPLLGFLLGILTSMATVLTRGMQEPIRQMVEKASPFHIPDLGVVLDMRLREKMTDEEFYDLVGRQGWSASWADRFMDLKHPVFPSELALGGWLRDPVKYQHFVDDLPKLGLTPEQIELLTELAFRVPGVQDVIRYVVKEAYDPDTVKEFGQDQEYPKVAEADARKAGVRPDQLLKEWIAHWDLPGVSQGFEMLHRGVISQAQLARLLKARDVMPFWRDKLEAISWDLPGRIELRMMALYGLVDKQYLMEALGRSGLSEEYRENIADMNLIRGIKTDIQTRYGKGWITKEDVRAELTDAGLSANLVEKVYQSIVKAETAARTVTQKNLTLAQIEKGVKRGKLSRAEAVDLLTDIGYELEEASFILSVDIPEDETDAAARNRELTKADILGGLEAGTIDLAQAKEMLVSLRYLPADADYILKVYLAGVKPPTEPRKRDIAKADVVAAVKQGLVTPEQGYQLLIRIGYSDEAANFILALVPQSSPFSPLNYDEFKQLTGSWRGAQGIAAEVLPPEAQELKLKEAQAVVEGKQPLLEQLRIQIDTIRRKRRKLLITRDQEIADLAALKVPADYIKALVENDDTRLEKPGSVALS
;
A
#
# COMPACT_ATOMS: atom_id res chain seq x y z
N MET A 1 -55.01 28.33 -84.59
CA MET A 1 -56.28 27.56 -84.53
C MET A 1 -57.14 28.10 -83.39
N ALA A 2 -57.68 29.31 -83.58
CA ALA A 2 -58.45 30.05 -82.57
C ALA A 2 -59.93 30.11 -82.99
N GLY A 3 -60.61 28.97 -82.92
CA GLY A 3 -62.01 28.87 -83.39
C GLY A 3 -62.83 27.68 -82.88
N LEU A 4 -62.24 26.80 -82.05
CA LEU A 4 -62.94 25.69 -81.39
C LEU A 4 -63.26 25.97 -79.91
N GLY A 5 -62.54 26.89 -79.25
CA GLY A 5 -62.83 27.33 -77.89
C GLY A 5 -64.09 28.19 -77.79
N ASP A 6 -64.23 29.19 -78.67
CA ASP A 6 -65.35 30.15 -78.59
C ASP A 6 -66.72 29.52 -78.87
N ARG A 7 -66.79 28.52 -79.77
CA ARG A 7 -68.06 27.83 -80.06
C ARG A 7 -68.50 26.89 -78.93
N PHE A 8 -67.56 26.32 -78.19
CA PHE A 8 -67.86 25.49 -77.02
C PHE A 8 -68.30 26.35 -75.83
N SER A 9 -67.66 27.52 -75.63
CA SER A 9 -68.06 28.51 -74.63
C SER A 9 -69.47 29.08 -74.90
N GLN A 10 -69.80 29.42 -76.16
CA GLN A 10 -71.14 29.87 -76.53
C GLN A 10 -72.22 28.78 -76.35
N TRP A 11 -71.92 27.54 -76.71
CA TRP A 11 -72.86 26.41 -76.52
C TRP A 11 -73.15 26.13 -75.04
N ILE A 12 -72.13 26.27 -74.17
CA ILE A 12 -72.28 26.16 -72.71
C ILE A 12 -73.07 27.35 -72.15
N GLU A 13 -72.82 28.58 -72.61
CA GLU A 13 -73.57 29.77 -72.16
C GLU A 13 -75.04 29.73 -72.58
N GLU A 14 -75.36 29.33 -73.81
CA GLU A 14 -76.75 29.22 -74.28
C GLU A 14 -77.53 28.13 -73.55
N ARG A 15 -76.92 26.96 -73.26
CA ARG A 15 -77.55 25.93 -72.41
C ARG A 15 -77.65 26.34 -70.95
N SER A 16 -76.66 27.05 -70.42
CA SER A 16 -76.68 27.60 -69.06
C SER A 16 -77.81 28.61 -68.87
N ASN A 17 -78.04 29.49 -69.86
CA ASN A 17 -79.13 30.46 -69.82
C ASN A 17 -80.50 29.81 -70.04
N ALA A 18 -80.64 28.83 -70.94
CA ALA A 18 -81.89 28.07 -71.10
C ALA A 18 -82.23 27.19 -69.87
N TRP A 19 -81.21 26.72 -69.12
CA TRP A 19 -81.39 25.99 -67.87
C TRP A 19 -81.70 26.93 -66.70
N LYS A 20 -81.09 28.12 -66.66
CA LYS A 20 -81.42 29.21 -65.72
C LYS A 20 -82.86 29.70 -65.89
N ASP A 21 -83.36 29.87 -67.10
CA ASP A 21 -84.74 30.32 -67.34
C ASP A 21 -85.78 29.24 -66.99
N ARG A 22 -85.45 27.96 -67.22
CA ARG A 22 -86.28 26.83 -66.75
C ARG A 22 -86.26 26.65 -65.23
N LEU A 23 -85.13 26.90 -64.56
CA LEU A 23 -85.03 26.93 -63.10
C LEU A 23 -85.69 28.16 -62.50
N ALA A 24 -85.64 29.32 -63.15
CA ALA A 24 -86.34 30.53 -62.73
C ALA A 24 -87.87 30.35 -62.82
N GLY A 25 -88.36 29.69 -63.88
CA GLY A 25 -89.78 29.34 -64.00
C GLY A 25 -90.26 28.25 -63.01
N TRP A 26 -89.40 27.29 -62.66
CA TRP A 26 -89.74 26.19 -61.74
C TRP A 26 -89.61 26.58 -60.25
N THR A 27 -88.65 27.44 -59.89
CA THR A 27 -88.42 27.87 -58.50
C THR A 27 -89.36 28.98 -58.02
N VAL A 28 -89.86 29.84 -58.92
CA VAL A 28 -90.76 30.97 -58.54
C VAL A 28 -92.22 30.53 -58.33
N GLY A 29 -92.69 29.43 -58.93
CA GLY A 29 -94.11 29.04 -58.87
C GLY A 29 -94.58 28.32 -57.59
N ILE A 30 -93.67 27.59 -56.93
CA ILE A 30 -93.97 26.75 -55.75
C ILE A 30 -93.20 27.25 -54.50
N GLY A 31 -91.98 27.75 -54.66
CA GLY A 31 -91.16 28.30 -53.56
C GLY A 31 -91.66 29.65 -53.04
N ALA A 32 -92.10 30.56 -53.91
CA ALA A 32 -92.52 31.90 -53.49
C ALA A 32 -93.83 31.90 -52.69
N ARG A 33 -94.81 31.08 -53.07
CA ARG A 33 -96.08 30.94 -52.31
C ARG A 33 -95.95 30.11 -51.03
N ALA A 34 -94.91 29.28 -50.91
CA ALA A 34 -94.57 28.61 -49.66
C ALA A 34 -93.76 29.53 -48.73
N ALA A 35 -92.89 30.39 -49.28
CA ALA A 35 -92.09 31.37 -48.52
C ALA A 35 -92.92 32.55 -47.99
N GLU A 36 -93.89 33.08 -48.75
CA GLU A 36 -94.84 34.10 -48.23
C GLU A 36 -95.69 33.54 -47.09
N ARG A 37 -96.20 32.30 -47.21
CA ARG A 37 -96.95 31.63 -46.12
C ARG A 37 -96.07 31.26 -44.91
N MET A 38 -94.82 30.85 -45.12
CA MET A 38 -93.88 30.62 -44.02
C MET A 38 -93.50 31.91 -43.30
N LEU A 39 -93.36 33.04 -44.01
CA LEU A 39 -92.99 34.31 -43.40
C LEU A 39 -94.14 34.93 -42.58
N ASP A 40 -95.38 34.85 -43.05
CA ASP A 40 -96.55 35.32 -42.30
C ASP A 40 -96.84 34.48 -41.04
N ASP A 41 -96.52 33.18 -41.04
CA ASP A 41 -96.73 32.28 -39.90
C ASP A 41 -95.52 32.22 -38.92
N MET A 42 -94.30 32.60 -39.35
CA MET A 42 -93.08 32.53 -38.51
C MET A 42 -92.73 33.83 -37.77
N GLU A 43 -93.37 34.96 -38.09
CA GLU A 43 -92.95 36.27 -37.55
C GLU A 43 -93.21 36.50 -36.04
N PRO A 44 -94.31 36.03 -35.41
CA PRO A 44 -94.56 36.35 -34.00
C PRO A 44 -93.73 35.50 -33.04
N GLU A 45 -93.69 34.17 -33.26
CA GLU A 45 -93.06 33.24 -32.31
C GLU A 45 -91.54 33.18 -32.46
N LEU A 46 -91.01 33.34 -33.68
CA LEU A 46 -89.56 33.33 -33.89
C LEU A 46 -88.93 34.67 -33.47
N ALA A 47 -89.61 35.80 -33.67
CA ALA A 47 -89.19 37.08 -33.12
C ALA A 47 -89.30 37.13 -31.59
N LYS A 48 -90.31 36.47 -31.01
CA LYS A 48 -90.48 36.35 -29.55
C LYS A 48 -89.44 35.43 -28.92
N GLN A 49 -89.09 34.31 -29.56
CA GLN A 49 -88.00 33.44 -29.12
C GLN A 49 -86.63 34.09 -29.31
N ALA A 50 -86.38 34.74 -30.45
CA ALA A 50 -85.15 35.50 -30.67
C ALA A 50 -84.99 36.65 -29.66
N ARG A 51 -86.07 37.39 -29.36
CA ARG A 51 -86.07 38.40 -28.30
C ARG A 51 -85.85 37.80 -26.91
N ALA A 52 -86.49 36.67 -26.58
CA ALA A 52 -86.28 36.00 -25.30
C ALA A 52 -84.82 35.50 -25.13
N TYR A 53 -84.16 35.08 -26.21
CA TYR A 53 -82.74 34.75 -26.18
C TYR A 53 -81.84 35.99 -26.09
N LEU A 54 -82.15 37.06 -26.85
CA LEU A 54 -81.43 38.34 -26.77
C LEU A 54 -81.56 38.99 -25.39
N ASP A 55 -82.72 38.89 -24.74
CA ASP A 55 -82.97 39.41 -23.40
C ASP A 55 -82.23 38.59 -22.33
N LYS A 56 -82.20 37.25 -22.45
CA LYS A 56 -81.33 36.41 -21.60
C LYS A 56 -79.84 36.73 -21.76
N LEU A 57 -79.40 37.05 -22.97
CA LEU A 57 -78.01 37.47 -23.24
C LEU A 57 -77.72 38.87 -22.67
N ARG A 58 -78.72 39.77 -22.61
CA ARG A 58 -78.58 41.11 -22.00
C ARG A 58 -78.46 41.10 -20.47
N GLU A 59 -79.00 40.07 -19.82
CA GLU A 59 -79.02 39.94 -18.36
C GLU A 59 -77.73 39.32 -17.77
N LEU A 60 -76.76 38.95 -18.61
CA LEU A 60 -75.49 38.37 -18.15
C LEU A 60 -74.61 39.44 -17.44
N PRO A 61 -74.10 39.17 -16.23
CA PRO A 61 -73.59 40.19 -15.30
C PRO A 61 -72.27 40.88 -15.67
N ASP A 62 -71.60 40.53 -16.78
CA ASP A 62 -70.29 41.09 -17.16
C ASP A 62 -70.17 41.37 -18.68
N LEU A 63 -71.27 41.75 -19.34
CA LEU A 63 -71.25 42.02 -20.77
C LEU A 63 -70.45 43.30 -21.12
N PRO A 64 -69.47 43.25 -22.05
CA PRO A 64 -68.75 44.46 -22.46
C PRO A 64 -69.70 45.50 -23.08
N PRO A 65 -69.49 46.81 -22.84
CA PRO A 65 -70.41 47.87 -23.24
C PRO A 65 -70.73 47.89 -24.75
N GLU A 66 -69.75 47.62 -25.61
CA GLU A 66 -69.97 47.59 -27.07
C GLU A 66 -70.86 46.41 -27.49
N THR A 67 -70.77 45.28 -26.77
CA THR A 67 -71.60 44.09 -26.99
C THR A 67 -73.05 44.35 -26.64
N LYS A 68 -73.28 45.03 -25.51
CA LYS A 68 -74.63 45.42 -25.06
C LYS A 68 -75.28 46.38 -26.05
N ALA A 69 -74.52 47.38 -26.53
CA ALA A 69 -74.98 48.32 -27.55
C ALA A 69 -75.31 47.64 -28.90
N PHE A 70 -74.51 46.65 -29.31
CA PHE A 70 -74.78 45.87 -30.51
C PHE A 70 -76.06 45.02 -30.38
N LEU A 71 -76.27 44.35 -29.25
CA LEU A 71 -77.52 43.62 -28.95
C LEU A 71 -78.74 44.54 -28.93
N ASP A 72 -78.57 45.78 -28.45
CA ASP A 72 -79.62 46.80 -28.45
C ASP A 72 -80.03 47.26 -29.85
N SER A 73 -79.07 47.35 -30.78
CA SER A 73 -79.35 47.69 -32.17
C SER A 73 -80.22 46.64 -32.88
N LEU A 74 -80.01 45.36 -32.56
CA LEU A 74 -80.71 44.22 -33.16
C LEU A 74 -82.16 44.04 -32.65
N ALA A 75 -82.50 44.59 -31.48
CA ALA A 75 -83.82 44.45 -30.88
C ALA A 75 -84.84 45.52 -31.34
N SER A 76 -84.44 46.46 -32.22
CA SER A 76 -85.29 47.59 -32.63
C SER A 76 -86.33 47.22 -33.73
N PRO A 77 -87.60 47.72 -33.66
CA PRO A 77 -88.69 47.22 -34.52
C PRO A 77 -88.59 47.58 -35.99
N LYS A 78 -87.88 48.66 -36.36
CA LYS A 78 -87.79 49.16 -37.75
C LYS A 78 -86.69 48.49 -38.58
N SER A 79 -85.96 47.55 -38.01
CA SER A 79 -84.72 46.99 -38.58
C SER A 79 -84.90 45.59 -39.16
N PHE A 80 -86.07 44.96 -39.02
CA PHE A 80 -86.24 43.54 -39.36
C PHE A 80 -86.81 43.32 -40.77
N ALA A 81 -87.77 44.15 -41.23
CA ALA A 81 -88.45 43.94 -42.52
C ALA A 81 -87.66 44.36 -43.78
N PHE A 82 -86.73 45.31 -43.67
CA PHE A 82 -85.87 45.73 -44.80
C PHE A 82 -84.51 45.03 -44.83
N ALA A 83 -84.21 44.26 -43.80
CA ALA A 83 -82.88 43.75 -43.59
C ALA A 83 -82.74 42.28 -43.99
N ALA A 84 -83.80 41.50 -44.21
CA ALA A 84 -83.67 40.06 -44.48
C ALA A 84 -82.86 39.67 -45.76
N PRO A 85 -83.04 40.31 -46.94
CA PRO A 85 -82.26 39.96 -48.14
C PRO A 85 -80.85 40.56 -48.15
N LEU A 86 -80.72 41.78 -47.60
CA LEU A 86 -79.43 42.46 -47.42
C LEU A 86 -78.61 41.84 -46.28
N LEU A 87 -79.25 41.27 -45.24
CA LEU A 87 -78.61 40.45 -44.21
C LEU A 87 -78.05 39.18 -44.84
N GLY A 88 -78.73 38.49 -45.74
CA GLY A 88 -78.17 37.27 -46.35
C GLY A 88 -76.85 37.53 -47.12
N PHE A 89 -76.80 38.61 -47.90
CA PHE A 89 -75.63 38.97 -48.72
C PHE A 89 -74.55 39.71 -47.93
N LEU A 90 -74.92 40.65 -47.05
CA LEU A 90 -73.99 41.29 -46.12
C LEU A 90 -73.53 40.33 -45.03
N LEU A 91 -74.30 39.33 -44.57
CA LEU A 91 -73.79 38.28 -43.69
C LEU A 91 -72.75 37.43 -44.42
N GLY A 92 -72.79 37.23 -45.73
CA GLY A 92 -71.74 36.48 -46.44
C GLY A 92 -70.38 37.22 -46.47
N ILE A 93 -70.41 38.55 -46.67
CA ILE A 93 -69.21 39.40 -46.72
C ILE A 93 -68.77 39.85 -45.32
N LEU A 94 -69.73 40.10 -44.41
CA LEU A 94 -69.48 40.36 -42.99
C LEU A 94 -69.13 39.08 -42.24
N THR A 95 -69.56 37.86 -42.59
CA THR A 95 -69.05 36.67 -41.87
C THR A 95 -67.57 36.44 -42.15
N SER A 96 -67.05 36.90 -43.29
CA SER A 96 -65.62 36.82 -43.65
C SER A 96 -64.78 38.00 -43.13
N MET A 97 -65.34 39.22 -42.98
CA MET A 97 -64.66 40.35 -42.31
C MET A 97 -64.91 40.42 -40.79
N ALA A 98 -66.11 40.07 -40.33
CA ALA A 98 -66.48 40.02 -38.91
C ALA A 98 -65.85 38.83 -38.19
N THR A 99 -65.52 37.69 -38.82
CA THR A 99 -64.70 36.66 -38.15
C THR A 99 -63.34 37.19 -37.69
N VAL A 100 -62.80 38.22 -38.37
CA VAL A 100 -61.55 38.87 -37.98
C VAL A 100 -61.78 39.96 -36.93
N LEU A 101 -62.88 40.73 -37.02
CA LEU A 101 -63.18 41.83 -36.09
C LEU A 101 -63.91 41.42 -34.79
N THR A 102 -64.70 40.34 -34.79
CA THR A 102 -65.50 39.89 -33.64
C THR A 102 -64.89 38.71 -32.90
N ARG A 103 -63.75 38.17 -33.36
CA ARG A 103 -63.02 37.07 -32.69
C ARG A 103 -62.74 37.37 -31.21
N GLY A 104 -62.41 38.62 -30.88
CA GLY A 104 -62.18 39.07 -29.50
C GLY A 104 -63.43 39.14 -28.61
N MET A 105 -64.63 39.19 -29.20
CA MET A 105 -65.92 39.21 -28.48
C MET A 105 -66.62 37.83 -28.50
N GLN A 106 -66.39 37.03 -29.54
CA GLN A 106 -66.91 35.68 -29.66
C GLN A 106 -66.29 34.73 -28.64
N GLU A 107 -64.99 34.84 -28.37
CA GLU A 107 -64.32 33.97 -27.41
C GLU A 107 -64.82 34.14 -25.97
N PRO A 108 -64.99 35.36 -25.42
CA PRO A 108 -65.61 35.55 -24.10
C PRO A 108 -67.05 35.03 -24.02
N ILE A 109 -67.87 35.24 -25.05
CA ILE A 109 -69.26 34.75 -25.08
C ILE A 109 -69.27 33.21 -25.16
N ARG A 110 -68.42 32.63 -26.01
CA ARG A 110 -68.24 31.18 -26.12
C ARG A 110 -67.81 30.58 -24.78
N GLN A 111 -66.79 31.14 -24.13
CA GLN A 111 -66.32 30.70 -22.81
C GLN A 111 -67.40 30.85 -21.73
N MET A 112 -68.22 31.91 -21.79
CA MET A 112 -69.32 32.11 -20.85
C MET A 112 -70.43 31.06 -21.05
N VAL A 113 -70.78 30.75 -22.30
CA VAL A 113 -71.75 29.69 -22.62
C VAL A 113 -71.21 28.31 -22.24
N GLU A 114 -69.93 28.03 -22.51
CA GLU A 114 -69.27 26.78 -22.12
C GLU A 114 -69.16 26.61 -20.61
N LYS A 115 -68.93 27.70 -19.87
CA LYS A 115 -68.94 27.69 -18.40
C LYS A 115 -70.34 27.50 -17.83
N ALA A 116 -71.35 28.12 -18.44
CA ALA A 116 -72.75 28.02 -18.01
C ALA A 116 -73.39 26.68 -18.39
N SER A 117 -72.95 26.08 -19.49
CA SER A 117 -73.39 24.78 -19.98
C SER A 117 -72.18 24.00 -20.51
N PRO A 118 -71.50 23.20 -19.68
CA PRO A 118 -70.39 22.38 -20.12
C PRO A 118 -70.89 21.25 -21.03
N PHE A 119 -70.69 21.40 -22.35
CA PHE A 119 -71.05 20.39 -23.35
C PHE A 119 -69.84 19.73 -24.03
N HIS A 120 -68.61 20.10 -23.61
CA HIS A 120 -67.39 19.49 -24.13
C HIS A 120 -67.23 18.08 -23.56
N ILE A 121 -67.21 17.10 -24.45
CA ILE A 121 -66.81 15.73 -24.11
C ILE A 121 -65.28 15.70 -24.21
N PRO A 122 -64.54 15.21 -23.18
CA PRO A 122 -63.10 15.05 -23.27
C PRO A 122 -62.73 14.20 -24.50
N ASP A 123 -61.63 14.53 -25.17
CA ASP A 123 -61.19 13.72 -26.31
C ASP A 123 -60.89 12.28 -25.88
N LEU A 124 -60.97 11.35 -26.84
CA LEU A 124 -60.76 9.94 -26.60
C LEU A 124 -59.43 9.65 -25.88
N GLY A 125 -58.36 10.39 -26.17
CA GLY A 125 -57.06 10.22 -25.53
C GLY A 125 -57.11 10.50 -24.02
N VAL A 126 -57.75 11.61 -23.63
CA VAL A 126 -57.97 11.98 -22.22
C VAL A 126 -58.87 10.96 -21.52
N VAL A 127 -59.95 10.52 -22.17
CA VAL A 127 -60.87 9.50 -21.60
C VAL A 127 -60.11 8.19 -21.32
N LEU A 128 -59.29 7.73 -22.25
CA LEU A 128 -58.46 6.54 -22.07
C LEU A 128 -57.45 6.70 -20.93
N ASP A 129 -56.76 7.85 -20.86
CA ASP A 129 -55.77 8.11 -19.81
C ASP A 129 -56.41 8.23 -18.42
N MET A 130 -57.61 8.82 -18.33
CA MET A 130 -58.40 8.86 -17.10
C MET A 130 -58.79 7.44 -16.66
N ARG A 131 -59.23 6.59 -17.59
CA ARG A 131 -59.58 5.19 -17.28
C ARG A 131 -58.38 4.38 -16.83
N LEU A 132 -57.23 4.49 -17.52
CA LEU A 132 -55.99 3.79 -17.16
C LEU A 132 -55.44 4.20 -15.78
N ARG A 133 -55.63 5.46 -15.40
CA ARG A 133 -55.17 6.01 -14.12
C ARG A 133 -56.23 5.91 -13.01
N GLU A 134 -57.25 5.08 -13.22
CA GLU A 134 -58.32 4.81 -12.26
C GLU A 134 -59.04 6.09 -11.80
N LYS A 135 -59.21 7.06 -12.71
CA LYS A 135 -59.91 8.33 -12.47
C LYS A 135 -61.36 8.31 -12.95
N MET A 136 -61.84 7.16 -13.43
CA MET A 136 -63.16 6.97 -14.02
C MET A 136 -63.59 5.50 -13.87
N THR A 137 -64.88 5.28 -13.66
CA THR A 137 -65.48 3.93 -13.62
C THR A 137 -65.67 3.34 -15.03
N ASP A 138 -65.90 2.03 -15.13
CA ASP A 138 -66.16 1.38 -16.43
C ASP A 138 -67.44 1.92 -17.08
N GLU A 139 -68.50 2.14 -16.31
CA GLU A 139 -69.78 2.68 -16.81
C GLU A 139 -69.60 4.07 -17.41
N GLU A 140 -68.89 4.97 -16.71
CA GLU A 140 -68.58 6.31 -17.19
C GLU A 140 -67.68 6.28 -18.45
N PHE A 141 -66.73 5.35 -18.49
CA PHE A 141 -65.84 5.16 -19.64
C PHE A 141 -66.62 4.76 -20.88
N TYR A 142 -67.44 3.71 -20.81
CA TYR A 142 -68.22 3.27 -21.97
C TYR A 142 -69.27 4.29 -22.40
N ASP A 143 -69.87 5.05 -21.47
CA ASP A 143 -70.80 6.15 -21.80
C ASP A 143 -70.07 7.27 -22.56
N LEU A 144 -68.92 7.74 -22.07
CA LEU A 144 -68.17 8.82 -22.73
C LEU A 144 -67.61 8.41 -24.10
N VAL A 145 -67.11 7.18 -24.23
CA VAL A 145 -66.66 6.63 -25.52
C VAL A 145 -67.85 6.45 -26.48
N GLY A 146 -69.00 6.00 -25.97
CA GLY A 146 -70.25 5.88 -26.71
C GLY A 146 -70.80 7.21 -27.23
N ARG A 147 -70.75 8.27 -26.41
CA ARG A 147 -71.14 9.64 -26.81
C ARG A 147 -70.25 10.22 -27.91
N GLN A 148 -69.02 9.71 -28.06
CA GLN A 148 -68.13 10.05 -29.17
C GLN A 148 -68.36 9.19 -30.43
N GLY A 149 -69.32 8.26 -30.40
CA GLY A 149 -69.72 7.44 -31.54
C GLY A 149 -69.01 6.08 -31.66
N TRP A 150 -68.25 5.66 -30.65
CA TRP A 150 -67.54 4.37 -30.65
C TRP A 150 -68.34 3.28 -29.91
N SER A 151 -68.26 2.04 -30.38
CA SER A 151 -68.88 0.90 -29.69
C SER A 151 -68.05 0.45 -28.47
N ALA A 152 -68.67 -0.27 -27.53
CA ALA A 152 -67.97 -0.89 -26.41
C ALA A 152 -66.80 -1.78 -26.87
N SER A 153 -66.99 -2.54 -27.96
CA SER A 153 -65.92 -3.36 -28.55
C SER A 153 -64.72 -2.55 -29.06
N TRP A 154 -64.93 -1.31 -29.49
CA TRP A 154 -63.84 -0.40 -29.88
C TRP A 154 -63.19 0.22 -28.64
N ALA A 155 -63.99 0.55 -27.62
CA ALA A 155 -63.50 1.01 -26.33
C ALA A 155 -62.51 0.02 -25.71
N ASP A 156 -62.84 -1.28 -25.73
CA ASP A 156 -61.95 -2.35 -25.25
C ASP A 156 -60.63 -2.38 -26.02
N ARG A 157 -60.69 -2.31 -27.37
CA ARG A 157 -59.48 -2.29 -28.22
C ARG A 157 -58.61 -1.05 -27.98
N PHE A 158 -59.21 0.10 -27.71
CA PHE A 158 -58.46 1.31 -27.36
C PHE A 158 -57.76 1.18 -26.02
N MET A 159 -58.39 0.50 -25.05
CA MET A 159 -57.75 0.19 -23.77
C MET A 159 -56.62 -0.83 -23.93
N ASP A 160 -56.84 -1.89 -24.71
CA ASP A 160 -55.81 -2.88 -25.06
C ASP A 160 -54.59 -2.23 -25.71
N LEU A 161 -54.83 -1.29 -26.63
CA LEU A 161 -53.77 -0.53 -27.31
C LEU A 161 -52.94 0.33 -26.33
N LYS A 162 -53.53 0.76 -25.23
CA LYS A 162 -52.89 1.63 -24.25
C LYS A 162 -52.06 0.87 -23.21
N HIS A 163 -52.19 -0.45 -23.12
CA HIS A 163 -51.31 -1.25 -22.26
C HIS A 163 -49.87 -1.14 -22.78
N PRO A 164 -48.93 -0.64 -21.95
CA PRO A 164 -47.57 -0.39 -22.41
C PRO A 164 -46.86 -1.71 -22.68
N VAL A 165 -46.35 -1.87 -23.90
CA VAL A 165 -45.33 -2.87 -24.21
C VAL A 165 -43.99 -2.32 -23.76
N PHE A 166 -43.24 -3.10 -22.96
CA PHE A 166 -41.94 -2.66 -22.49
C PHE A 166 -40.96 -2.48 -23.67
N PRO A 167 -40.19 -1.37 -23.71
CA PRO A 167 -39.08 -1.23 -24.62
C PRO A 167 -38.10 -2.41 -24.53
N SER A 168 -37.44 -2.74 -25.64
CA SER A 168 -36.50 -3.85 -25.76
C SER A 168 -35.46 -3.89 -24.65
N GLU A 169 -34.91 -2.73 -24.26
CA GLU A 169 -33.84 -2.63 -23.27
C GLU A 169 -34.34 -3.01 -21.87
N LEU A 170 -35.58 -2.63 -21.52
CA LEU A 170 -36.18 -2.95 -20.23
C LEU A 170 -36.61 -4.42 -20.16
N ALA A 171 -37.22 -4.94 -21.23
CA ALA A 171 -37.61 -6.34 -21.32
C ALA A 171 -36.39 -7.26 -21.22
N LEU A 172 -35.34 -6.99 -21.99
CA LEU A 172 -34.11 -7.79 -22.01
C LEU A 172 -33.29 -7.63 -20.73
N GLY A 173 -33.23 -6.42 -20.16
CA GLY A 173 -32.61 -6.19 -18.85
C GLY A 173 -33.32 -6.94 -17.71
N GLY A 174 -34.66 -7.04 -17.76
CA GLY A 174 -35.44 -7.91 -16.88
C GLY A 174 -35.12 -9.38 -17.12
N TRP A 175 -35.17 -9.82 -18.37
CA TRP A 175 -34.88 -11.20 -18.78
C TRP A 175 -33.48 -11.68 -18.37
N LEU A 176 -32.45 -10.85 -18.46
CA LEU A 176 -31.10 -11.19 -17.98
C LEU A 176 -31.08 -11.46 -16.46
N ARG A 177 -31.94 -10.79 -15.69
CA ARG A 177 -32.02 -10.96 -14.24
C ARG A 177 -32.72 -12.26 -13.82
N ASP A 178 -33.79 -12.59 -14.53
CA ASP A 178 -34.57 -13.82 -14.33
C ASP A 178 -35.28 -14.19 -15.63
N PRO A 179 -34.68 -15.08 -16.45
CA PRO A 179 -35.24 -15.45 -17.74
C PRO A 179 -36.62 -16.09 -17.62
N VAL A 180 -36.85 -16.86 -16.56
CA VAL A 180 -38.11 -17.60 -16.36
C VAL A 180 -39.22 -16.62 -15.99
N LYS A 181 -38.97 -15.73 -15.03
CA LYS A 181 -39.97 -14.78 -14.55
C LYS A 181 -40.35 -13.76 -15.61
N TYR A 182 -39.40 -13.28 -16.41
CA TYR A 182 -39.60 -12.15 -17.32
C TYR A 182 -39.67 -12.54 -18.81
N GLN A 183 -39.73 -13.83 -19.15
CA GLN A 183 -39.83 -14.30 -20.54
C GLN A 183 -41.00 -13.67 -21.31
N HIS A 184 -42.16 -13.52 -20.66
CA HIS A 184 -43.35 -12.95 -21.28
C HIS A 184 -43.15 -11.51 -21.81
N PHE A 185 -42.24 -10.72 -21.24
CA PHE A 185 -41.90 -9.40 -21.78
C PHE A 185 -41.04 -9.48 -23.04
N VAL A 186 -40.25 -10.54 -23.21
CA VAL A 186 -39.52 -10.83 -24.46
C VAL A 186 -40.49 -11.33 -25.53
N ASP A 187 -41.45 -12.18 -25.15
CA ASP A 187 -42.49 -12.70 -26.04
C ASP A 187 -43.42 -11.60 -26.56
N ASP A 188 -43.49 -10.45 -25.86
CA ASP A 188 -44.24 -9.26 -26.25
C ASP A 188 -43.49 -8.33 -27.22
N LEU A 189 -42.17 -8.50 -27.41
CA LEU A 189 -41.37 -7.66 -28.32
C LEU A 189 -41.86 -7.63 -29.78
N PRO A 190 -42.43 -8.70 -30.37
CA PRO A 190 -43.04 -8.64 -31.69
C PRO A 190 -44.17 -7.60 -31.79
N LYS A 191 -44.85 -7.27 -30.67
CA LYS A 191 -45.91 -6.24 -30.63
C LYS A 191 -45.36 -4.83 -30.89
N LEU A 192 -44.05 -4.61 -30.74
CA LEU A 192 -43.37 -3.37 -31.13
C LEU A 192 -43.08 -3.27 -32.63
N GLY A 193 -43.47 -4.29 -33.43
CA GLY A 193 -43.14 -4.38 -34.85
C GLY A 193 -41.74 -4.91 -35.14
N LEU A 194 -41.09 -5.53 -34.15
CA LEU A 194 -39.76 -6.13 -34.30
C LEU A 194 -39.87 -7.51 -34.98
N THR A 195 -38.98 -7.78 -35.95
CA THR A 195 -38.87 -9.11 -36.57
C THR A 195 -38.13 -10.10 -35.65
N PRO A 196 -38.29 -11.42 -35.84
CA PRO A 196 -37.53 -12.42 -35.08
C PRO A 196 -36.01 -12.18 -35.12
N GLU A 197 -35.47 -11.80 -36.27
CA GLU A 197 -34.03 -11.51 -36.44
C GLU A 197 -33.59 -10.27 -35.66
N GLN A 198 -34.46 -9.25 -35.56
CA GLN A 198 -34.19 -8.06 -34.75
C GLN A 198 -34.22 -8.39 -33.25
N ILE A 199 -35.14 -9.25 -32.80
CA ILE A 199 -35.22 -9.71 -31.42
C ILE A 199 -33.99 -10.55 -31.05
N GLU A 200 -33.55 -11.43 -31.95
CA GLU A 200 -32.31 -12.20 -31.78
C GLU A 200 -31.11 -11.26 -31.63
N LEU A 201 -30.95 -10.28 -32.53
CA LEU A 201 -29.88 -9.28 -32.45
C LEU A 201 -29.92 -8.50 -31.13
N LEU A 202 -31.09 -8.02 -30.70
CA LEU A 202 -31.23 -7.28 -29.44
C LEU A 202 -30.91 -8.16 -28.23
N THR A 203 -31.31 -9.43 -28.26
CA THR A 203 -30.98 -10.41 -27.22
C THR A 203 -29.48 -10.65 -27.13
N GLU A 204 -28.80 -10.74 -28.28
CA GLU A 204 -27.34 -10.81 -28.35
C GLU A 204 -26.67 -9.53 -27.82
N LEU A 205 -27.18 -8.35 -28.19
CA LEU A 205 -26.70 -7.05 -27.69
C LEU A 205 -26.93 -6.83 -26.20
N ALA A 206 -27.86 -7.56 -25.58
CA ALA A 206 -28.08 -7.51 -24.14
C ALA A 206 -26.85 -8.04 -23.36
N PHE A 207 -26.07 -8.93 -23.99
CA PHE A 207 -24.78 -9.35 -23.43
C PHE A 207 -23.68 -8.38 -23.85
N ARG A 208 -22.91 -7.93 -22.87
CA ARG A 208 -21.74 -7.10 -23.14
C ARG A 208 -20.65 -7.92 -23.81
N VAL A 209 -19.89 -7.29 -24.69
CA VAL A 209 -18.62 -7.80 -25.21
C VAL A 209 -17.46 -7.13 -24.47
N PRO A 210 -16.29 -7.77 -24.32
CA PRO A 210 -15.13 -7.14 -23.71
C PRO A 210 -14.68 -5.93 -24.52
N GLY A 211 -14.26 -4.86 -23.84
CA GLY A 211 -13.68 -3.69 -24.51
C GLY A 211 -12.32 -4.02 -25.11
N VAL A 212 -11.81 -3.17 -26.01
CA VAL A 212 -10.49 -3.37 -26.65
C VAL A 212 -9.37 -3.50 -25.61
N GLN A 213 -9.44 -2.73 -24.52
CA GLN A 213 -8.45 -2.81 -23.43
C GLN A 213 -8.52 -4.15 -22.68
N ASP A 214 -9.72 -4.69 -22.45
CA ASP A 214 -9.88 -6.01 -21.84
C ASP A 214 -9.32 -7.10 -22.75
N VAL A 215 -9.56 -7.01 -24.06
CA VAL A 215 -9.02 -7.93 -25.04
C VAL A 215 -7.49 -7.90 -25.05
N ILE A 216 -6.88 -6.71 -25.02
CA ILE A 216 -5.41 -6.57 -24.92
C ILE A 216 -4.92 -7.19 -23.61
N ARG A 217 -5.59 -6.91 -22.48
CA ARG A 217 -5.24 -7.49 -21.18
C ARG A 217 -5.34 -9.02 -21.21
N TYR A 218 -6.35 -9.60 -21.86
CA TYR A 218 -6.47 -11.06 -22.03
C TYR A 218 -5.34 -11.65 -22.85
N VAL A 219 -4.93 -10.98 -23.93
CA VAL A 219 -3.78 -11.42 -24.74
C VAL A 219 -2.50 -11.36 -23.90
N VAL A 220 -2.25 -10.25 -23.21
CA VAL A 220 -1.05 -10.06 -22.38
C VAL A 220 -1.01 -11.05 -21.23
N LYS A 221 -2.15 -11.31 -20.58
CA LYS A 221 -2.26 -12.28 -19.46
C LYS A 221 -2.45 -13.72 -19.92
N GLU A 222 -2.22 -14.00 -21.20
CA GLU A 222 -2.25 -15.34 -21.80
C GLU A 222 -3.61 -16.06 -21.61
N ALA A 223 -4.71 -15.33 -21.47
CA ALA A 223 -6.04 -15.89 -21.26
C ALA A 223 -6.61 -16.64 -22.48
N TYR A 224 -5.98 -16.48 -23.64
CA TYR A 224 -6.28 -17.22 -24.86
C TYR A 224 -5.34 -18.40 -25.11
N ASP A 225 -4.30 -18.59 -24.27
CA ASP A 225 -3.34 -19.67 -24.39
C ASP A 225 -3.63 -20.76 -23.34
N PRO A 226 -4.30 -21.86 -23.72
CA PRO A 226 -4.70 -22.90 -22.77
C PRO A 226 -3.51 -23.60 -22.10
N ASP A 227 -2.34 -23.66 -22.76
CA ASP A 227 -1.15 -24.29 -22.19
C ASP A 227 -0.58 -23.44 -21.06
N THR A 228 -0.52 -22.11 -21.25
CA THR A 228 -0.09 -21.18 -20.20
C THR A 228 -1.10 -21.12 -19.06
N VAL A 229 -2.41 -21.06 -19.35
CA VAL A 229 -3.46 -21.07 -18.32
C VAL A 229 -3.34 -22.30 -17.44
N LYS A 230 -3.13 -23.48 -18.04
CA LYS A 230 -2.97 -24.74 -17.31
C LYS A 230 -1.68 -24.80 -16.51
N GLU A 231 -0.57 -24.31 -17.07
CA GLU A 231 0.72 -24.29 -16.36
C GLU A 231 0.68 -23.36 -15.15
N PHE A 232 0.12 -22.15 -15.32
CA PHE A 232 0.04 -21.16 -14.25
C PHE A 232 -1.14 -21.40 -13.30
N GLY A 233 -2.10 -22.26 -13.68
CA GLY A 233 -3.31 -22.50 -12.92
C GLY A 233 -4.24 -21.28 -12.85
N GLN A 234 -4.27 -20.44 -13.89
CA GLN A 234 -5.01 -19.18 -13.85
C GLN A 234 -6.54 -19.34 -13.83
N ASP A 235 -7.04 -20.52 -14.21
CA ASP A 235 -8.45 -20.90 -14.11
C ASP A 235 -8.82 -21.51 -12.74
N GLN A 236 -7.83 -21.72 -11.86
CA GLN A 236 -8.09 -22.23 -10.51
C GLN A 236 -8.88 -21.23 -9.67
N GLU A 237 -9.57 -21.75 -8.67
CA GLU A 237 -10.44 -20.99 -7.76
C GLU A 237 -11.59 -20.23 -8.46
N TYR A 238 -11.86 -20.52 -9.74
CA TYR A 238 -12.93 -19.87 -10.50
C TYR A 238 -14.29 -20.06 -9.81
N PRO A 239 -14.94 -18.96 -9.36
CA PRO A 239 -16.16 -19.06 -8.57
C PRO A 239 -17.37 -19.25 -9.50
N LYS A 240 -17.69 -20.50 -9.85
CA LYS A 240 -18.87 -20.83 -10.69
C LYS A 240 -20.18 -20.21 -10.18
N VAL A 241 -20.31 -20.01 -8.87
CA VAL A 241 -21.46 -19.33 -8.25
C VAL A 241 -21.65 -17.90 -8.76
N ALA A 242 -20.58 -17.23 -9.19
CA ALA A 242 -20.61 -15.87 -9.73
C ALA A 242 -21.14 -15.81 -11.18
N GLU A 243 -21.21 -16.93 -11.91
CA GLU A 243 -21.77 -16.96 -13.27
C GLU A 243 -23.22 -16.48 -13.30
N ALA A 244 -23.99 -16.82 -12.25
CA ALA A 244 -25.37 -16.37 -12.12
C ALA A 244 -25.46 -14.84 -12.03
N ASP A 245 -24.63 -14.20 -11.21
CA ASP A 245 -24.64 -12.74 -11.06
C ASP A 245 -24.02 -12.02 -12.27
N ALA A 246 -22.98 -12.61 -12.87
CA ALA A 246 -22.39 -12.12 -14.11
C ALA A 246 -23.41 -12.13 -15.26
N ARG A 247 -24.22 -13.19 -15.39
CA ARG A 247 -25.30 -13.25 -16.38
C ARG A 247 -26.31 -12.12 -16.18
N LYS A 248 -26.71 -11.82 -14.93
CA LYS A 248 -27.62 -10.69 -14.63
C LYS A 248 -27.02 -9.34 -15.02
N ALA A 249 -25.70 -9.23 -15.06
CA ALA A 249 -24.95 -8.06 -15.52
C ALA A 249 -24.65 -8.09 -17.05
N GLY A 250 -25.21 -9.04 -17.79
CA GLY A 250 -24.96 -9.20 -19.22
C GLY A 250 -23.60 -9.79 -19.57
N VAL A 251 -22.91 -10.45 -18.64
CA VAL A 251 -21.61 -11.10 -18.88
C VAL A 251 -21.81 -12.60 -19.08
N ARG A 252 -21.28 -13.13 -20.18
CA ARG A 252 -21.33 -14.57 -20.46
C ARG A 252 -20.30 -15.34 -19.62
N PRO A 253 -20.53 -16.63 -19.28
CA PRO A 253 -19.60 -17.42 -18.48
C PRO A 253 -18.18 -17.49 -19.05
N ASP A 254 -18.04 -17.60 -20.37
CA ASP A 254 -16.73 -17.65 -21.04
C ASP A 254 -15.98 -16.32 -20.93
N GLN A 255 -16.69 -15.18 -20.99
CA GLN A 255 -16.10 -13.88 -20.74
C GLN A 255 -15.70 -13.74 -19.27
N LEU A 256 -16.56 -14.14 -18.32
CA LEU A 256 -16.22 -14.12 -16.90
C LEU A 256 -14.97 -14.96 -16.60
N LEU A 257 -14.81 -16.11 -17.26
CA LEU A 257 -13.61 -16.93 -17.13
C LEU A 257 -12.35 -16.23 -17.63
N LYS A 258 -12.41 -15.49 -18.76
CA LYS A 258 -11.27 -14.70 -19.25
C LYS A 258 -10.94 -13.53 -18.31
N GLU A 259 -11.96 -12.85 -17.80
CA GLU A 259 -11.82 -11.81 -16.76
C GLU A 259 -11.10 -12.40 -15.54
N TRP A 260 -11.49 -13.60 -15.11
CA TRP A 260 -10.83 -14.31 -14.02
C TRP A 260 -9.38 -14.67 -14.38
N ILE A 261 -9.11 -15.32 -15.50
CA ILE A 261 -7.73 -15.70 -15.85
C ILE A 261 -6.78 -14.48 -15.89
N ALA A 262 -7.29 -13.33 -16.32
CA ALA A 262 -6.52 -12.09 -16.39
C ALA A 262 -6.53 -11.24 -15.11
N HIS A 263 -7.26 -11.63 -14.05
CA HIS A 263 -7.36 -10.86 -12.81
C HIS A 263 -6.13 -11.00 -11.89
N TRP A 264 -5.41 -12.12 -12.01
CA TRP A 264 -4.29 -12.44 -11.13
C TRP A 264 -3.15 -11.41 -11.21
N ASP A 265 -2.64 -11.02 -10.05
CA ASP A 265 -1.36 -10.32 -9.97
C ASP A 265 -0.23 -11.35 -9.98
N LEU A 266 0.61 -11.24 -11.00
CA LEU A 266 1.71 -12.19 -11.23
C LEU A 266 2.96 -11.72 -10.48
N PRO A 267 3.85 -12.65 -10.06
CA PRO A 267 5.10 -12.30 -9.41
C PRO A 267 5.88 -11.21 -10.15
N GLY A 268 6.52 -10.32 -9.40
CA GLY A 268 7.37 -9.28 -9.95
C GLY A 268 8.59 -9.88 -10.67
N VAL A 269 9.19 -9.11 -11.59
CA VAL A 269 10.36 -9.54 -12.37
C VAL A 269 11.52 -9.98 -11.46
N SER A 270 11.81 -9.22 -10.39
CA SER A 270 12.86 -9.58 -9.42
C SER A 270 12.54 -10.87 -8.66
N GLN A 271 11.27 -11.11 -8.32
CA GLN A 271 10.85 -12.38 -7.71
C GLN A 271 11.03 -13.54 -8.70
N GLY A 272 10.74 -13.30 -9.99
CA GLY A 272 11.04 -14.24 -11.07
C GLY A 272 12.52 -14.63 -11.11
N PHE A 273 13.42 -13.65 -11.00
CA PHE A 273 14.87 -13.92 -10.95
C PHE A 273 15.27 -14.70 -9.71
N GLU A 274 14.75 -14.34 -8.54
CA GLU A 274 15.02 -15.10 -7.32
C GLU A 274 14.54 -16.56 -7.43
N MET A 275 13.35 -16.79 -8.00
CA MET A 275 12.84 -18.15 -8.23
C MET A 275 13.73 -18.91 -9.20
N LEU A 276 14.25 -18.26 -10.26
CA LEU A 276 15.19 -18.86 -11.21
C LEU A 276 16.49 -19.24 -10.50
N HIS A 277 17.12 -18.34 -9.74
CA HIS A 277 18.39 -18.60 -9.07
C HIS A 277 18.29 -19.69 -8.00
N ARG A 278 17.12 -19.81 -7.36
CA ARG A 278 16.84 -20.88 -6.39
C ARG A 278 16.48 -22.22 -7.05
N GLY A 279 16.41 -22.28 -8.38
CA GLY A 279 16.02 -23.48 -9.12
C GLY A 279 14.55 -23.87 -8.94
N VAL A 280 13.71 -22.94 -8.49
CA VAL A 280 12.27 -23.16 -8.29
C VAL A 280 11.52 -23.12 -9.62
N ILE A 281 12.00 -22.29 -10.55
CA ILE A 281 11.49 -22.23 -11.93
C ILE A 281 12.63 -22.40 -12.93
N SER A 282 12.28 -22.85 -14.12
CA SER A 282 13.18 -22.90 -15.27
C SER A 282 13.29 -21.56 -16.01
N GLN A 283 14.30 -21.46 -16.87
CA GLN A 283 14.49 -20.32 -17.77
C GLN A 283 13.29 -20.10 -18.71
N ALA A 284 12.70 -21.19 -19.21
CA ALA A 284 11.50 -21.13 -20.06
C ALA A 284 10.29 -20.58 -19.29
N GLN A 285 10.15 -20.94 -18.01
CA GLN A 285 9.09 -20.42 -17.14
C GLN A 285 9.30 -18.94 -16.81
N LEU A 286 10.55 -18.50 -16.58
CA LEU A 286 10.85 -17.08 -16.43
C LEU A 286 10.47 -16.30 -17.71
N ALA A 287 10.80 -16.82 -18.90
CA ALA A 287 10.46 -16.16 -20.16
C ALA A 287 8.93 -16.00 -20.33
N ARG A 288 8.14 -17.02 -19.94
CA ARG A 288 6.67 -16.93 -19.92
C ARG A 288 6.17 -15.91 -18.90
N LEU A 289 6.73 -15.88 -17.69
CA LEU A 289 6.40 -14.88 -16.69
C LEU A 289 6.68 -13.45 -17.18
N LEU A 290 7.83 -13.20 -17.81
CA LEU A 290 8.17 -11.90 -18.38
C LEU A 290 7.18 -11.49 -19.49
N LYS A 291 6.76 -12.44 -20.33
CA LYS A 291 5.71 -12.22 -21.34
C LYS A 291 4.39 -11.82 -20.67
N ALA A 292 3.93 -12.57 -19.68
CA ALA A 292 2.67 -12.33 -18.97
C ALA A 292 2.68 -11.07 -18.08
N ARG A 293 3.87 -10.58 -17.70
CA ARG A 293 4.11 -9.28 -17.04
C ARG A 293 4.21 -8.10 -18.02
N ASP A 294 3.95 -8.34 -19.31
CA ASP A 294 4.03 -7.34 -20.38
C ASP A 294 5.43 -6.73 -20.59
N VAL A 295 6.49 -7.50 -20.31
CA VAL A 295 7.85 -7.09 -20.65
C VAL A 295 8.03 -7.21 -22.16
N MET A 296 8.35 -6.10 -22.82
CA MET A 296 8.56 -6.10 -24.28
C MET A 296 9.64 -7.13 -24.68
N PRO A 297 9.46 -7.87 -25.80
CA PRO A 297 10.40 -8.90 -26.24
C PRO A 297 11.85 -8.44 -26.29
N PHE A 298 12.12 -7.21 -26.74
CA PHE A 298 13.47 -6.62 -26.80
C PHE A 298 14.21 -6.60 -25.46
N TRP A 299 13.48 -6.45 -24.34
CA TRP A 299 14.07 -6.34 -23.01
C TRP A 299 14.22 -7.67 -22.29
N ARG A 300 13.55 -8.74 -22.72
CA ARG A 300 13.51 -10.02 -21.97
C ARG A 300 14.91 -10.62 -21.81
N ASP A 301 15.60 -10.84 -22.93
CA ASP A 301 16.95 -11.42 -22.93
C ASP A 301 17.95 -10.52 -22.19
N LYS A 302 17.75 -9.19 -22.22
CA LYS A 302 18.64 -8.23 -21.54
C LYS A 302 18.45 -8.25 -20.03
N LEU A 303 17.20 -8.27 -19.58
CA LEU A 303 16.83 -8.37 -18.18
C LEU A 303 17.27 -9.72 -17.60
N GLU A 304 17.11 -10.77 -18.37
CA GLU A 304 17.59 -12.10 -18.02
C GLU A 304 19.12 -12.17 -17.94
N ALA A 305 19.86 -11.57 -18.88
CA ALA A 305 21.32 -11.55 -18.85
C ALA A 305 21.91 -10.85 -17.62
N ILE A 306 21.16 -9.90 -17.03
CA ILE A 306 21.56 -9.19 -15.80
C ILE A 306 20.90 -9.75 -14.54
N SER A 307 20.16 -10.86 -14.64
CA SER A 307 19.52 -11.46 -13.47
C SER A 307 20.57 -11.99 -12.48
N TRP A 308 21.67 -12.56 -12.98
CA TRP A 308 22.75 -13.10 -12.16
C TRP A 308 23.69 -12.01 -11.64
N ASP A 309 24.00 -12.08 -10.35
CA ASP A 309 25.00 -11.22 -9.73
C ASP A 309 26.41 -11.49 -10.27
N LEU A 310 27.19 -10.42 -10.39
CA LEU A 310 28.63 -10.51 -10.65
C LEU A 310 29.38 -10.86 -9.36
N PRO A 311 30.59 -11.45 -9.44
CA PRO A 311 31.44 -11.63 -8.26
C PRO A 311 31.58 -10.32 -7.49
N GLY A 312 31.27 -10.38 -6.20
CA GLY A 312 31.35 -9.23 -5.32
C GLY A 312 32.79 -8.79 -5.06
N ARG A 313 32.95 -7.67 -4.36
CA ARG A 313 34.29 -7.14 -4.01
C ARG A 313 35.12 -8.10 -3.16
N ILE A 314 34.48 -8.97 -2.38
CA ILE A 314 35.17 -9.96 -1.54
C ILE A 314 35.65 -11.11 -2.43
N GLU A 315 34.77 -11.63 -3.27
CA GLU A 315 35.06 -12.72 -4.21
C GLU A 315 36.19 -12.32 -5.16
N LEU A 316 36.12 -11.14 -5.78
CA LEU A 316 37.19 -10.62 -6.64
C LEU A 316 38.52 -10.49 -5.91
N ARG A 317 38.50 -10.05 -4.63
CA ARG A 317 39.71 -9.99 -3.79
C ARG A 317 40.27 -11.37 -3.50
N MET A 318 39.41 -12.35 -3.21
CA MET A 318 39.83 -13.73 -2.95
C MET A 318 40.38 -14.39 -4.21
N MET A 319 39.74 -14.17 -5.36
CA MET A 319 40.25 -14.64 -6.65
C MET A 319 41.63 -14.08 -6.94
N ALA A 320 41.84 -12.77 -6.71
CA ALA A 320 43.15 -12.13 -6.87
C ALA A 320 44.19 -12.66 -5.86
N LEU A 321 43.80 -12.82 -4.58
CA LEU A 321 44.66 -13.35 -3.51
C LEU A 321 45.21 -14.74 -3.85
N TYR A 322 44.39 -15.59 -4.47
CA TYR A 322 44.78 -16.94 -4.86
C TYR A 322 45.33 -17.04 -6.29
N GLY A 323 45.54 -15.91 -6.98
CA GLY A 323 46.08 -15.91 -8.35
C GLY A 323 45.17 -16.57 -9.38
N LEU A 324 43.85 -16.59 -9.14
CA LEU A 324 42.86 -17.19 -10.04
C LEU A 324 42.47 -16.25 -11.19
N VAL A 325 42.83 -14.97 -11.11
CA VAL A 325 42.48 -13.91 -12.07
C VAL A 325 43.63 -12.93 -12.23
N ASP A 326 43.72 -12.31 -13.39
CA ASP A 326 44.70 -11.28 -13.71
C ASP A 326 44.11 -9.86 -13.55
N LYS A 327 44.95 -8.84 -13.80
CA LYS A 327 44.55 -7.43 -13.73
C LYS A 327 43.43 -7.10 -14.72
N GLN A 328 43.49 -7.64 -15.93
CA GLN A 328 42.52 -7.34 -16.97
C GLN A 328 41.12 -7.84 -16.57
N TYR A 329 41.03 -9.09 -16.11
CA TYR A 329 39.78 -9.66 -15.59
C TYR A 329 39.22 -8.82 -14.46
N LEU A 330 40.05 -8.40 -13.50
CA LEU A 330 39.62 -7.55 -12.39
C LEU A 330 39.06 -6.21 -12.90
N MET A 331 39.74 -5.55 -13.84
CA MET A 331 39.28 -4.28 -14.41
C MET A 331 37.95 -4.43 -15.16
N GLU A 332 37.79 -5.49 -15.95
CA GLU A 332 36.55 -5.81 -16.67
C GLU A 332 35.40 -6.11 -15.70
N ALA A 333 35.63 -6.96 -14.69
CA ALA A 333 34.62 -7.30 -13.68
C ALA A 333 34.19 -6.07 -12.87
N LEU A 334 35.14 -5.21 -12.48
CA LEU A 334 34.86 -3.94 -11.81
C LEU A 334 34.05 -3.00 -12.72
N GLY A 335 34.37 -2.94 -14.01
CA GLY A 335 33.60 -2.18 -15.00
C GLY A 335 32.16 -2.66 -15.13
N ARG A 336 31.94 -3.99 -15.21
CA ARG A 336 30.61 -4.60 -15.26
C ARG A 336 29.80 -4.36 -13.98
N SER A 337 30.47 -4.21 -12.83
CA SER A 337 29.82 -3.82 -11.56
C SER A 337 29.45 -2.33 -11.46
N GLY A 338 29.79 -1.54 -12.47
CA GLY A 338 29.49 -0.11 -12.54
C GLY A 338 30.59 0.81 -11.99
N LEU A 339 31.79 0.31 -11.68
CA LEU A 339 32.88 1.16 -11.22
C LEU A 339 33.38 2.07 -12.36
N SER A 340 33.57 3.36 -12.06
CA SER A 340 34.16 4.34 -13.00
C SER A 340 35.56 3.91 -13.45
N GLU A 341 35.87 4.16 -14.73
CA GLU A 341 37.11 3.74 -15.40
C GLU A 341 38.37 4.24 -14.67
N GLU A 342 38.35 5.46 -14.14
CA GLU A 342 39.46 6.09 -13.43
C GLU A 342 39.93 5.33 -12.18
N TYR A 343 39.04 4.53 -11.55
CA TYR A 343 39.36 3.77 -10.34
C TYR A 343 39.68 2.31 -10.61
N ARG A 344 39.37 1.78 -11.81
CA ARG A 344 39.47 0.34 -12.10
C ARG A 344 40.89 -0.16 -11.95
N GLU A 345 41.85 0.57 -12.52
CA GLU A 345 43.27 0.21 -12.43
C GLU A 345 43.76 0.22 -10.97
N ASN A 346 43.48 1.30 -10.24
CA ASN A 346 43.91 1.44 -8.84
C ASN A 346 43.34 0.33 -7.94
N ILE A 347 42.07 -0.05 -8.13
CA ILE A 347 41.45 -1.12 -7.34
C ILE A 347 41.95 -2.50 -7.77
N ALA A 348 42.19 -2.73 -9.06
CA ALA A 348 42.77 -3.97 -9.56
C ALA A 348 44.19 -4.17 -9.00
N ASP A 349 45.03 -3.15 -9.06
CA ASP A 349 46.38 -3.12 -8.46
C ASP A 349 46.33 -3.44 -6.95
N MET A 350 45.41 -2.80 -6.22
CA MET A 350 45.21 -3.04 -4.78
C MET A 350 44.85 -4.50 -4.49
N ASN A 351 43.96 -5.11 -5.29
CA ASN A 351 43.53 -6.49 -5.10
C ASN A 351 44.67 -7.48 -5.38
N LEU A 352 45.46 -7.25 -6.43
CA LEU A 352 46.59 -8.11 -6.81
C LEU A 352 47.72 -8.08 -5.78
N ILE A 353 48.12 -6.89 -5.33
CA ILE A 353 49.25 -6.72 -4.38
C ILE A 353 49.00 -7.46 -3.09
N ARG A 354 47.77 -7.44 -2.59
CA ARG A 354 47.43 -8.15 -1.36
C ARG A 354 47.69 -9.66 -1.48
N GLY A 355 47.50 -10.22 -2.66
CA GLY A 355 47.81 -11.61 -2.97
C GLY A 355 49.29 -11.87 -3.10
N ILE A 356 49.92 -11.20 -4.06
CA ILE A 356 51.27 -11.55 -4.50
C ILE A 356 52.35 -11.07 -3.52
N LYS A 357 52.12 -9.98 -2.78
CA LYS A 357 53.16 -9.38 -1.92
C LYS A 357 53.62 -10.35 -0.84
N THR A 358 52.69 -10.95 -0.11
CA THR A 358 53.04 -11.83 1.01
C THR A 358 53.76 -13.09 0.54
N ASP A 359 53.33 -13.66 -0.59
CA ASP A 359 53.97 -14.82 -1.19
C ASP A 359 55.40 -14.49 -1.69
N ILE A 360 55.54 -13.46 -2.53
CA ILE A 360 56.84 -13.01 -3.05
C ILE A 360 57.78 -12.65 -1.89
N GLN A 361 57.31 -11.92 -0.87
CA GLN A 361 58.10 -11.58 0.31
C GLN A 361 58.57 -12.82 1.06
N THR A 362 57.72 -13.85 1.18
CA THR A 362 58.07 -15.11 1.85
C THR A 362 59.10 -15.90 1.06
N ARG A 363 58.90 -16.05 -0.26
CA ARG A 363 59.83 -16.76 -1.14
C ARG A 363 61.19 -16.06 -1.20
N TYR A 364 61.19 -14.74 -1.30
CA TYR A 364 62.42 -13.94 -1.27
C TYR A 364 63.13 -14.05 0.08
N GLY A 365 62.41 -13.92 1.19
CA GLY A 365 62.98 -14.04 2.54
C GLY A 365 63.57 -15.42 2.84
N LYS A 366 63.11 -16.47 2.16
CA LYS A 366 63.66 -17.83 2.21
C LYS A 366 64.79 -18.08 1.20
N GLY A 367 65.11 -17.11 0.35
CA GLY A 367 66.11 -17.25 -0.72
C GLY A 367 65.67 -18.14 -1.88
N TRP A 368 64.37 -18.37 -2.06
CA TRP A 368 63.84 -19.20 -3.16
C TRP A 368 63.77 -18.44 -4.49
N ILE A 369 63.79 -17.10 -4.44
CA ILE A 369 63.81 -16.21 -5.59
C ILE A 369 64.85 -15.11 -5.39
N THR A 370 65.40 -14.61 -6.49
CA THR A 370 66.38 -13.51 -6.51
C THR A 370 65.71 -12.13 -6.47
N LYS A 371 66.50 -11.06 -6.32
CA LYS A 371 65.96 -9.68 -6.38
C LYS A 371 65.45 -9.34 -7.78
N GLU A 372 66.09 -9.88 -8.82
CA GLU A 372 65.66 -9.76 -10.21
C GLU A 372 64.30 -10.47 -10.41
N ASP A 373 64.13 -11.66 -9.84
CA ASP A 373 62.86 -12.41 -9.89
C ASP A 373 61.72 -11.65 -9.19
N VAL A 374 61.97 -11.04 -8.03
CA VAL A 374 60.96 -10.20 -7.34
C VAL A 374 60.46 -9.08 -8.25
N ARG A 375 61.36 -8.39 -8.96
CA ARG A 375 60.99 -7.29 -9.86
C ARG A 375 60.25 -7.80 -11.10
N ALA A 376 60.69 -8.92 -11.67
CA ALA A 376 60.03 -9.55 -12.81
C ALA A 376 58.60 -9.96 -12.46
N GLU A 377 58.41 -10.72 -11.38
CA GLU A 377 57.08 -11.21 -10.98
C GLU A 377 56.09 -10.08 -10.63
N LEU A 378 56.54 -9.00 -9.97
CA LEU A 378 55.69 -7.84 -9.70
C LEU A 378 55.27 -7.11 -10.99
N THR A 379 56.14 -7.10 -12.00
CA THR A 379 55.86 -6.50 -13.31
C THR A 379 54.95 -7.40 -14.13
N ASP A 380 55.20 -8.70 -14.15
CA ASP A 380 54.41 -9.71 -14.85
C ASP A 380 52.99 -9.84 -14.28
N ALA A 381 52.80 -9.53 -13.00
CA ALA A 381 51.48 -9.39 -12.37
C ALA A 381 50.66 -8.21 -12.92
N GLY A 382 51.25 -7.33 -13.75
CA GLY A 382 50.58 -6.22 -14.41
C GLY A 382 50.41 -4.96 -13.54
N LEU A 383 51.09 -4.88 -12.39
CA LEU A 383 51.02 -3.72 -11.51
C LEU A 383 51.54 -2.45 -12.19
N SER A 384 51.00 -1.28 -11.82
CA SER A 384 51.53 0.00 -12.29
C SER A 384 53.01 0.18 -11.90
N ALA A 385 53.81 0.78 -12.78
CA ALA A 385 55.26 0.93 -12.59
C ALA A 385 55.64 1.60 -11.25
N ASN A 386 54.88 2.64 -10.87
CA ASN A 386 55.04 3.32 -9.58
C ASN A 386 54.86 2.39 -8.38
N LEU A 387 53.96 1.42 -8.52
CA LEU A 387 53.56 0.52 -7.45
C LEU A 387 54.48 -0.70 -7.40
N VAL A 388 54.93 -1.22 -8.55
CA VAL A 388 56.04 -2.18 -8.64
C VAL A 388 57.24 -1.66 -7.84
N GLU A 389 57.66 -0.41 -8.08
CA GLU A 389 58.83 0.15 -7.39
C GLU A 389 58.60 0.26 -5.87
N LYS A 390 57.43 0.76 -5.44
CA LYS A 390 57.08 0.85 -4.01
C LYS A 390 57.06 -0.52 -3.32
N VAL A 391 56.47 -1.53 -3.96
CA VAL A 391 56.37 -2.88 -3.40
C VAL A 391 57.74 -3.55 -3.39
N TYR A 392 58.50 -3.42 -4.48
CA TYR A 392 59.88 -3.91 -4.59
C TYR A 392 60.75 -3.40 -3.44
N GLN A 393 60.76 -2.08 -3.19
CA GLN A 393 61.49 -1.47 -2.09
C GLN A 393 61.03 -1.96 -0.70
N SER A 394 59.76 -2.35 -0.57
CA SER A 394 59.23 -2.90 0.68
C SER A 394 59.64 -4.35 0.95
N ILE A 395 60.03 -5.10 -0.09
CA ILE A 395 60.43 -6.51 -0.02
C ILE A 395 61.96 -6.62 0.03
N VAL A 396 62.64 -5.95 -0.90
CA VAL A 396 64.09 -5.95 -1.03
C VAL A 396 64.66 -4.80 -0.20
N LYS A 397 65.23 -5.10 0.97
CA LYS A 397 65.96 -4.08 1.75
C LYS A 397 67.17 -3.61 0.94
N ALA A 398 67.37 -2.29 0.86
CA ALA A 398 68.59 -1.72 0.32
C ALA A 398 69.79 -2.33 1.05
N GLU A 399 70.73 -2.90 0.31
CA GLU A 399 72.02 -3.37 0.83
C GLU A 399 72.70 -2.19 1.52
N THR A 400 72.48 -2.08 2.83
CA THR A 400 73.32 -1.25 3.68
C THR A 400 74.61 -2.05 3.80
N ALA A 401 75.69 -1.49 3.25
CA ALA A 401 77.01 -2.06 3.27
C ALA A 401 77.33 -2.69 4.64
N ALA A 402 77.74 -3.96 4.60
CA ALA A 402 78.43 -4.69 5.65
C ALA A 402 78.04 -4.39 7.10
N ARG A 403 77.12 -5.16 7.66
CA ARG A 403 77.30 -5.62 9.05
C ARG A 403 77.75 -7.07 9.00
N THR A 404 79.06 -7.22 9.13
CA THR A 404 79.76 -8.43 9.54
C THR A 404 78.95 -9.20 10.57
N VAL A 405 78.83 -10.50 10.30
CA VAL A 405 78.50 -11.60 11.22
C VAL A 405 78.30 -11.14 12.67
N THR A 406 77.06 -10.90 13.08
CA THR A 406 76.71 -10.95 14.50
C THR A 406 76.69 -12.43 14.89
N GLN A 407 77.84 -12.97 15.30
CA GLN A 407 77.78 -14.01 16.31
C GLN A 407 76.99 -13.41 17.48
N LYS A 408 76.02 -14.15 18.00
CA LYS A 408 75.16 -13.69 19.10
C LYS A 408 76.03 -13.53 20.35
N ASN A 409 76.60 -12.36 20.54
CA ASN A 409 77.26 -11.99 21.80
C ASN A 409 76.22 -12.02 22.92
N LEU A 410 76.64 -12.41 24.13
CA LEU A 410 75.79 -12.40 25.31
C LEU A 410 75.26 -10.97 25.54
N THR A 411 73.98 -10.84 25.93
CA THR A 411 73.44 -9.53 26.31
C THR A 411 73.85 -9.18 27.74
N LEU A 412 73.87 -7.89 28.09
CA LEU A 412 74.10 -7.39 29.46
C LEU A 412 73.26 -8.19 30.50
N ALA A 413 71.97 -8.37 30.24
CA ALA A 413 71.06 -9.11 31.10
C ALA A 413 71.40 -10.61 31.25
N GLN A 414 72.03 -11.23 30.24
CA GLN A 414 72.47 -12.63 30.33
C GLN A 414 73.74 -12.75 31.20
N ILE A 415 74.64 -11.77 31.12
CA ILE A 415 75.87 -11.72 31.92
C ILE A 415 75.53 -11.47 33.39
N GLU A 416 74.70 -10.47 33.70
CA GLU A 416 74.20 -10.20 35.06
C GLU A 416 73.53 -11.43 35.70
N LYS A 417 72.68 -12.12 34.93
CA LYS A 417 71.99 -13.33 35.40
C LYS A 417 72.95 -14.50 35.63
N GLY A 418 74.05 -14.56 34.89
CA GLY A 418 75.13 -15.51 35.12
C GLY A 418 75.83 -15.26 36.46
N VAL A 419 76.09 -13.99 36.79
CA VAL A 419 76.69 -13.59 38.08
C VAL A 419 75.74 -13.86 39.24
N LYS A 420 74.46 -13.44 39.16
CA LYS A 420 73.44 -13.69 40.19
C LYS A 420 73.22 -15.18 40.49
N ARG A 421 73.54 -16.06 39.54
CA ARG A 421 73.41 -17.52 39.68
C ARG A 421 74.70 -18.22 40.07
N GLY A 422 75.77 -17.46 40.36
CA GLY A 422 77.10 -18.00 40.69
C GLY A 422 77.72 -18.80 39.54
N LYS A 423 77.30 -18.55 38.29
CA LYS A 423 77.83 -19.20 37.08
C LYS A 423 78.93 -18.40 36.40
N LEU A 424 79.03 -17.12 36.71
CA LEU A 424 80.11 -16.22 36.33
C LEU A 424 80.61 -15.52 37.60
N SER A 425 81.92 -15.38 37.74
CA SER A 425 82.48 -14.46 38.72
C SER A 425 82.27 -13.02 38.27
N ARG A 426 82.31 -12.06 39.20
CA ARG A 426 82.23 -10.63 38.87
C ARG A 426 83.35 -10.20 37.91
N ALA A 427 84.56 -10.74 38.06
CA ALA A 427 85.68 -10.43 37.15
C ALA A 427 85.39 -10.92 35.72
N GLU A 428 84.93 -12.16 35.56
CA GLU A 428 84.54 -12.70 34.24
C GLU A 428 83.38 -11.94 33.61
N ALA A 429 82.46 -11.40 34.44
CA ALA A 429 81.38 -10.57 33.95
C ALA A 429 81.83 -9.18 33.52
N VAL A 430 82.80 -8.56 34.20
CA VAL A 430 83.43 -7.30 33.75
C VAL A 430 84.11 -7.51 32.40
N ASP A 431 84.84 -8.61 32.22
CA ASP A 431 85.51 -8.94 30.96
C ASP A 431 84.48 -9.13 29.83
N LEU A 432 83.42 -9.91 30.06
CA LEU A 432 82.35 -10.12 29.08
C LEU A 432 81.57 -8.84 28.75
N LEU A 433 81.41 -7.92 29.71
CA LEU A 433 80.79 -6.61 29.47
C LEU A 433 81.70 -5.70 28.65
N THR A 434 83.01 -5.76 28.89
CA THR A 434 84.01 -5.03 28.11
C THR A 434 84.05 -5.54 26.66
N ASP A 435 83.97 -6.86 26.47
CA ASP A 435 83.94 -7.51 25.15
C ASP A 435 82.70 -7.12 24.30
N ILE A 436 81.59 -6.76 24.94
CA ILE A 436 80.38 -6.27 24.25
C ILE A 436 80.31 -4.74 24.15
N GLY A 437 81.35 -4.03 24.60
CA GLY A 437 81.57 -2.62 24.33
C GLY A 437 81.35 -1.64 25.49
N TYR A 438 81.25 -2.11 26.75
CA TYR A 438 81.24 -1.22 27.92
C TYR A 438 82.66 -0.86 28.35
N GLU A 439 82.90 0.36 28.84
CA GLU A 439 84.19 0.67 29.44
C GLU A 439 84.35 -0.04 30.80
N LEU A 440 85.59 -0.33 31.20
CA LEU A 440 85.89 -1.13 32.41
C LEU A 440 85.29 -0.56 33.69
N GLU A 441 85.26 0.78 33.79
CA GLU A 441 84.66 1.51 34.90
C GLU A 441 83.12 1.43 34.86
N GLU A 442 82.52 1.49 33.67
CA GLU A 442 81.06 1.33 33.47
C GLU A 442 80.61 -0.09 33.78
N ALA A 443 81.32 -1.11 33.29
CA ALA A 443 81.02 -2.51 33.55
C ALA A 443 81.07 -2.85 35.05
N SER A 444 82.07 -2.30 35.76
CA SER A 444 82.19 -2.46 37.21
C SER A 444 81.07 -1.73 37.95
N PHE A 445 80.74 -0.51 37.53
CA PHE A 445 79.64 0.26 38.12
C PHE A 445 78.30 -0.46 37.95
N ILE A 446 77.97 -0.89 36.73
CA ILE A 446 76.72 -1.63 36.42
C ILE A 446 76.59 -2.88 37.31
N LEU A 447 77.64 -3.70 37.40
CA LEU A 447 77.61 -4.92 38.23
C LEU A 447 77.53 -4.61 39.74
N SER A 448 78.06 -3.48 40.20
CA SER A 448 77.95 -3.06 41.61
C SER A 448 76.57 -2.52 42.00
N VAL A 449 75.91 -1.83 41.07
CA VAL A 449 74.54 -1.32 41.25
C VAL A 449 73.54 -2.47 41.18
N ASP A 450 73.66 -3.35 40.18
CA ASP A 450 72.66 -4.39 39.93
C ASP A 450 72.87 -5.66 40.76
N ILE A 451 74.05 -5.83 41.36
CA ILE A 451 74.44 -6.99 42.17
C ILE A 451 75.28 -6.52 43.39
N PRO A 452 74.68 -5.99 44.48
CA PRO A 452 75.41 -5.49 45.65
C PRO A 452 76.30 -6.57 46.32
N GLU A 453 77.39 -6.16 46.98
CA GLU A 453 78.42 -7.08 47.53
C GLU A 453 77.93 -8.05 48.61
N ASP A 454 76.78 -7.79 49.22
CA ASP A 454 76.18 -8.63 50.26
C ASP A 454 75.39 -9.85 49.73
N GLU A 455 75.30 -10.06 48.40
CA GLU A 455 74.60 -11.20 47.79
C GLU A 455 75.51 -12.42 47.49
N THR A 456 76.68 -12.54 48.12
CA THR A 456 77.61 -13.67 47.87
C THR A 456 77.59 -14.81 48.89
N ASP A 457 76.62 -14.87 49.80
CA ASP A 457 76.38 -16.04 50.66
C ASP A 457 75.29 -16.96 50.10
N ALA A 458 75.62 -17.71 49.04
CA ALA A 458 74.79 -18.78 48.51
C ALA A 458 75.11 -20.13 49.18
N ALA A 459 74.74 -20.31 50.46
CA ALA A 459 74.76 -21.65 51.08
C ALA A 459 73.94 -21.81 52.38
N ALA A 460 72.70 -21.31 52.48
CA ALA A 460 71.68 -21.85 53.41
C ALA A 460 70.36 -21.08 53.29
N ARG A 461 69.34 -21.68 52.65
CA ARG A 461 67.90 -21.45 52.87
C ARG A 461 67.06 -22.35 51.95
N ASN A 462 67.42 -23.63 51.88
CA ASN A 462 66.46 -24.63 51.44
C ASN A 462 65.53 -24.89 52.63
N ARG A 463 64.26 -24.46 52.51
CA ARG A 463 63.11 -24.59 53.45
C ARG A 463 62.73 -23.35 54.26
N GLU A 464 62.67 -22.19 53.64
CA GLU A 464 61.85 -21.08 54.15
C GLU A 464 60.60 -20.94 53.27
N LEU A 465 59.43 -20.73 53.89
CA LEU A 465 58.18 -20.42 53.17
C LEU A 465 58.41 -19.18 52.31
N THR A 466 58.01 -19.21 51.04
CA THR A 466 58.11 -18.02 50.20
C THR A 466 56.97 -17.05 50.50
N LYS A 467 57.11 -15.78 50.08
CA LYS A 467 56.00 -14.82 50.10
C LYS A 467 54.73 -15.40 49.45
N ALA A 468 54.87 -16.16 48.38
CA ALA A 468 53.73 -16.79 47.70
C ALA A 468 53.07 -17.90 48.54
N ASP A 469 53.86 -18.70 49.27
CA ASP A 469 53.34 -19.76 50.14
C ASP A 469 52.57 -19.18 51.35
N ILE A 470 53.08 -18.08 51.93
CA ILE A 470 52.41 -17.37 53.03
C ILE A 470 51.09 -16.75 52.55
N LEU A 471 51.10 -16.08 51.39
CA LEU A 471 49.88 -15.50 50.82
C LEU A 471 48.87 -16.60 50.44
N GLY A 472 49.32 -17.71 49.85
CA GLY A 472 48.47 -18.86 49.55
C GLY A 472 47.88 -19.51 50.79
N GLY A 473 48.63 -19.59 51.90
CA GLY A 473 48.12 -20.04 53.20
C GLY A 473 47.06 -19.11 53.78
N LEU A 474 47.18 -17.79 53.55
CA LEU A 474 46.17 -16.79 53.94
C LEU A 474 44.90 -16.89 53.08
N GLU A 475 45.03 -17.08 51.76
CA GLU A 475 43.88 -17.29 50.85
C GLU A 475 43.16 -18.61 51.11
N ALA A 476 43.89 -19.66 51.46
CA ALA A 476 43.31 -20.93 51.89
C ALA A 476 42.73 -20.89 53.32
N GLY A 477 42.82 -19.74 54.03
CA GLY A 477 42.34 -19.58 55.41
C GLY A 477 43.07 -20.43 56.45
N THR A 478 44.28 -20.91 56.12
CA THR A 478 45.09 -21.79 56.98
C THR A 478 45.90 -21.00 58.02
N ILE A 479 46.20 -19.74 57.72
CA ILE A 479 46.80 -18.76 58.64
C ILE A 479 45.98 -17.47 58.58
N ASP A 480 45.99 -16.68 59.64
CA ASP A 480 45.28 -15.40 59.69
C ASP A 480 46.17 -14.22 59.23
N LEU A 481 45.56 -13.02 59.17
CA LEU A 481 46.24 -11.83 58.66
C LEU A 481 47.43 -11.38 59.52
N ALA A 482 47.33 -11.56 60.83
CA ALA A 482 48.37 -11.17 61.77
C ALA A 482 49.56 -12.13 61.67
N GLN A 483 49.27 -13.43 61.56
CA GLN A 483 50.27 -14.47 61.32
C GLN A 483 50.96 -14.30 59.98
N ALA A 484 50.21 -14.03 58.90
CA ALA A 484 50.78 -13.78 57.58
C ALA A 484 51.71 -12.56 57.59
N LYS A 485 51.36 -11.50 58.33
CA LYS A 485 52.22 -10.31 58.49
C LYS A 485 53.51 -10.63 59.22
N GLU A 486 53.43 -11.33 60.34
CA GLU A 486 54.60 -11.72 61.13
C GLU A 486 55.55 -12.62 60.32
N MET A 487 54.99 -13.55 59.55
CA MET A 487 55.78 -14.43 58.67
C MET A 487 56.41 -13.65 57.51
N LEU A 488 55.74 -12.65 56.93
CA LEU A 488 56.36 -11.77 55.92
C LEU A 488 57.50 -10.92 56.51
N VAL A 489 57.34 -10.42 57.74
CA VAL A 489 58.44 -9.71 58.42
C VAL A 489 59.62 -10.64 58.72
N SER A 490 59.37 -11.92 59.04
CA SER A 490 60.44 -12.91 59.22
C SER A 490 61.23 -13.19 57.93
N LEU A 491 60.61 -12.97 56.76
CA LEU A 491 61.27 -12.96 55.45
C LEU A 491 62.01 -11.65 55.13
N ARG A 492 62.22 -10.80 56.14
CA ARG A 492 62.91 -9.50 56.08
C ARG A 492 62.16 -8.41 55.28
N TYR A 493 60.86 -8.55 55.04
CA TYR A 493 60.06 -7.39 54.61
C TYR A 493 59.94 -6.39 55.76
N LEU A 494 60.07 -5.09 55.47
CA LEU A 494 59.80 -4.06 56.47
C LEU A 494 58.33 -4.16 56.92
N PRO A 495 58.00 -3.84 58.19
CA PRO A 495 56.63 -3.96 58.68
C PRO A 495 55.59 -3.21 57.84
N ALA A 496 55.96 -2.04 57.30
CA ALA A 496 55.11 -1.26 56.41
C ALA A 496 54.94 -1.91 55.02
N ASP A 497 55.97 -2.57 54.51
CA ASP A 497 55.91 -3.28 53.23
C ASP A 497 55.12 -4.58 53.36
N ALA A 498 55.24 -5.29 54.48
CA ALA A 498 54.41 -6.46 54.78
C ALA A 498 52.92 -6.08 54.84
N ASP A 499 52.59 -4.95 55.48
CA ASP A 499 51.23 -4.39 55.46
C ASP A 499 50.77 -4.05 54.05
N TYR A 500 51.61 -3.36 53.27
CA TYR A 500 51.28 -2.99 51.90
C TYR A 500 51.06 -4.23 51.01
N ILE A 501 51.93 -5.24 51.14
CA ILE A 501 51.84 -6.51 50.43
C ILE A 501 50.53 -7.22 50.75
N LEU A 502 50.17 -7.32 52.03
CA LEU A 502 48.91 -7.94 52.44
C LEU A 502 47.70 -7.13 51.97
N LYS A 503 47.79 -5.80 51.99
CA LYS A 503 46.72 -4.91 51.51
C LYS A 503 46.51 -5.03 50.01
N VAL A 504 47.59 -5.14 49.23
CA VAL A 504 47.55 -5.39 47.78
C VAL A 504 47.00 -6.79 47.50
N TYR A 505 47.42 -7.80 48.27
CA TYR A 505 46.93 -9.17 48.10
C TYR A 505 45.44 -9.29 48.43
N LEU A 506 44.99 -8.79 49.57
CA LEU A 506 43.56 -8.75 49.94
C LEU A 506 42.72 -7.92 48.98
N ALA A 507 43.28 -6.87 48.38
CA ALA A 507 42.61 -6.11 47.32
C ALA A 507 42.50 -6.89 46.00
N GLY A 508 43.35 -7.92 45.79
CA GLY A 508 43.39 -8.79 44.61
C GLY A 508 42.62 -10.11 44.74
N VAL A 509 42.30 -10.58 45.95
CA VAL A 509 41.51 -11.81 46.17
C VAL A 509 40.03 -11.51 45.87
N LYS A 510 39.57 -11.89 44.68
CA LYS A 510 38.15 -11.94 44.33
C LYS A 510 37.54 -13.26 44.84
N PRO A 511 36.32 -13.25 45.40
CA PRO A 511 35.58 -14.48 45.72
C PRO A 511 35.36 -15.34 44.46
N PRO A 512 35.10 -16.66 44.62
CA PRO A 512 35.20 -17.64 43.55
C PRO A 512 34.24 -17.36 42.38
N THR A 513 34.75 -17.68 41.19
CA THR A 513 34.14 -17.64 39.85
C THR A 513 32.60 -17.59 39.80
N GLU A 514 32.08 -16.41 39.46
CA GLU A 514 30.83 -16.32 38.70
C GLU A 514 31.11 -16.60 37.20
N PRO A 515 30.18 -17.25 36.48
CA PRO A 515 30.35 -17.53 35.07
C PRO A 515 30.49 -16.21 34.28
N ARG A 516 31.27 -16.26 33.20
CA ARG A 516 31.49 -15.16 32.25
C ARG A 516 30.25 -14.25 32.17
N LYS A 517 30.41 -12.97 32.55
CA LYS A 517 29.46 -11.91 32.21
C LYS A 517 29.17 -12.00 30.71
N ARG A 518 28.00 -12.51 30.34
CA ARG A 518 27.46 -12.33 29.00
C ARG A 518 26.71 -11.01 29.06
N ASP A 519 27.24 -10.00 28.38
CA ASP A 519 26.40 -8.88 27.98
C ASP A 519 25.23 -9.45 27.14
N ILE A 520 24.04 -8.87 27.29
CA ILE A 520 22.85 -9.33 26.57
C ILE A 520 23.15 -9.35 25.07
N ALA A 521 23.01 -10.50 24.41
CA ALA A 521 23.30 -10.56 22.98
C ALA A 521 22.19 -9.83 22.22
N LYS A 522 22.49 -9.31 21.01
CA LYS A 522 21.48 -8.76 20.10
C LYS A 522 20.26 -9.70 19.98
N ALA A 523 20.51 -11.01 19.89
CA ALA A 523 19.47 -12.03 19.76
C ALA A 523 18.56 -12.09 21.00
N ASP A 524 19.11 -11.89 22.19
CA ASP A 524 18.36 -11.91 23.45
C ASP A 524 17.49 -10.65 23.59
N VAL A 525 18.01 -9.48 23.18
CA VAL A 525 17.22 -8.22 23.14
C VAL A 525 16.05 -8.34 22.15
N VAL A 526 16.32 -8.87 20.96
CA VAL A 526 15.29 -9.10 19.94
C VAL A 526 14.24 -10.11 20.40
N ALA A 527 14.66 -11.20 21.05
CA ALA A 527 13.76 -12.19 21.61
C ALA A 527 12.89 -11.60 22.74
N ALA A 528 13.46 -10.78 23.61
CA ALA A 528 12.74 -10.11 24.69
C ALA A 528 11.68 -9.14 24.16
N VAL A 529 11.96 -8.39 23.09
CA VAL A 529 10.97 -7.53 22.42
C VAL A 529 9.88 -8.38 21.76
N LYS A 530 10.24 -9.46 21.07
CA LYS A 530 9.29 -10.38 20.41
C LYS A 530 8.34 -11.06 21.41
N GLN A 531 8.82 -11.35 22.61
CA GLN A 531 8.06 -11.98 23.69
C GLN A 531 7.28 -10.97 24.56
N GLY A 532 7.33 -9.67 24.24
CA GLY A 532 6.65 -8.62 24.99
C GLY A 532 7.22 -8.39 26.40
N LEU A 533 8.41 -8.91 26.69
CA LEU A 533 9.09 -8.76 27.99
C LEU A 533 9.70 -7.37 28.17
N VAL A 534 10.00 -6.69 27.07
CA VAL A 534 10.43 -5.28 27.02
C VAL A 534 9.75 -4.58 25.85
N THR A 535 9.48 -3.28 25.99
CA THR A 535 8.87 -2.51 24.89
C THR A 535 9.88 -2.30 23.75
N PRO A 536 9.43 -2.00 22.51
CA PRO A 536 10.33 -1.68 21.41
C PRO A 536 11.33 -0.56 21.75
N GLU A 537 10.89 0.45 22.49
CA GLU A 537 11.72 1.57 22.94
C GLU A 537 12.76 1.11 23.96
N GLN A 538 12.41 0.17 24.84
CA GLN A 538 13.36 -0.44 25.80
C GLN A 538 14.35 -1.35 25.09
N GLY A 539 13.90 -2.13 24.10
CA GLY A 539 14.77 -2.91 23.22
C GLY A 539 15.74 -2.03 22.45
N TYR A 540 15.30 -0.84 22.02
CA TYR A 540 16.15 0.12 21.31
C TYR A 540 17.28 0.58 22.22
N GLN A 541 16.96 1.02 23.43
CA GLN A 541 17.95 1.46 24.40
C GLN A 541 18.93 0.35 24.79
N LEU A 542 18.48 -0.91 24.84
CA LEU A 542 19.35 -2.07 25.07
C LEU A 542 20.30 -2.34 23.91
N LEU A 543 19.85 -2.19 22.66
CA LEU A 543 20.70 -2.33 21.47
C LEU A 543 21.75 -1.21 21.39
N ILE A 544 21.38 0.03 21.71
CA ILE A 544 22.34 1.15 21.83
C ILE A 544 23.37 0.85 22.91
N ARG A 545 22.94 0.36 24.07
CA ARG A 545 23.84 0.05 25.20
C ARG A 545 24.88 -1.02 24.88
N ILE A 546 24.55 -1.99 24.03
CA ILE A 546 25.49 -3.04 23.61
C ILE A 546 26.28 -2.67 22.33
N GLY A 547 26.20 -1.41 21.88
CA GLY A 547 27.08 -0.84 20.87
C GLY A 547 26.53 -0.77 19.43
N TYR A 548 25.23 -0.95 19.22
CA TYR A 548 24.61 -0.70 17.91
C TYR A 548 24.38 0.80 17.70
N SER A 549 24.51 1.28 16.45
CA SER A 549 24.13 2.65 16.10
C SER A 549 22.62 2.83 16.14
N ASP A 550 22.16 4.07 16.22
CA ASP A 550 20.74 4.44 16.21
C ASP A 550 20.00 3.86 14.99
N GLU A 551 20.62 3.92 13.80
CA GLU A 551 20.05 3.35 12.57
C GLU A 551 20.00 1.82 12.62
N ALA A 552 21.05 1.18 13.15
CA ALA A 552 21.13 -0.28 13.25
C ALA A 552 20.14 -0.82 14.29
N ALA A 553 19.98 -0.16 15.43
CA ALA A 553 19.03 -0.55 16.47
C ALA A 553 17.58 -0.45 15.97
N ASN A 554 17.22 0.65 15.29
CA ASN A 554 15.91 0.82 14.68
C ASN A 554 15.63 -0.24 13.60
N PHE A 555 16.59 -0.52 12.73
CA PHE A 555 16.45 -1.54 11.69
C PHE A 555 16.28 -2.95 12.29
N ILE A 556 17.05 -3.29 13.32
CA ILE A 556 16.98 -4.58 14.01
C ILE A 556 15.60 -4.79 14.65
N LEU A 557 15.02 -3.74 15.24
CA LEU A 557 13.70 -3.82 15.86
C LEU A 557 12.56 -3.81 14.87
N ALA A 558 12.70 -3.09 13.76
CA ALA A 558 11.73 -3.11 12.66
C ALA A 558 11.64 -4.48 11.98
N LEU A 559 12.73 -5.26 12.00
CA LEU A 559 12.79 -6.63 11.50
C LEU A 559 12.20 -7.66 12.48
N VAL A 560 11.87 -7.30 13.73
CA VAL A 560 11.18 -8.19 14.66
C VAL A 560 9.70 -8.18 14.27
N PRO A 561 9.18 -9.25 13.63
CA PRO A 561 7.79 -9.25 13.24
C PRO A 561 6.93 -9.16 14.50
N GLN A 562 6.06 -8.14 14.56
CA GLN A 562 4.87 -8.16 15.40
C GLN A 562 4.23 -9.54 15.24
N SER A 563 4.16 -10.30 16.34
CA SER A 563 3.42 -11.57 16.51
C SER A 563 2.90 -12.18 15.22
N SER A 564 3.73 -12.97 14.52
CA SER A 564 3.23 -13.84 13.45
C SER A 564 2.34 -14.91 14.09
N PRO A 565 1.07 -15.07 13.66
CA PRO A 565 0.13 -16.03 14.24
C PRO A 565 0.46 -17.50 13.94
N PHE A 566 1.64 -17.79 13.37
CA PHE A 566 2.01 -19.11 12.86
C PHE A 566 3.26 -19.73 13.52
N SER A 567 3.78 -19.16 14.61
CA SER A 567 4.93 -19.73 15.34
C SER A 567 4.58 -19.99 16.81
N PRO A 568 4.42 -21.26 17.24
CA PRO A 568 4.06 -21.57 18.62
C PRO A 568 5.16 -21.14 19.58
N LEU A 569 4.77 -20.47 20.67
CA LEU A 569 5.64 -19.86 21.67
C LEU A 569 6.06 -20.84 22.77
N ASN A 570 5.33 -21.95 22.94
CA ASN A 570 5.66 -23.01 23.90
C ASN A 570 5.16 -24.41 23.46
N TYR A 571 5.52 -25.43 24.22
CA TYR A 571 5.21 -26.83 23.92
C TYR A 571 3.70 -27.13 23.90
N ASP A 572 2.91 -26.48 24.75
CA ASP A 572 1.47 -26.70 24.82
C ASP A 572 0.75 -26.08 23.60
N GLU A 573 1.21 -24.93 23.13
CA GLU A 573 0.72 -24.27 21.91
C GLU A 573 1.13 -25.03 20.64
N PHE A 574 2.35 -25.59 20.62
CA PHE A 574 2.78 -26.52 19.57
C PHE A 574 1.92 -27.80 19.56
N LYS A 575 1.55 -28.31 20.73
CA LYS A 575 0.68 -29.49 20.87
C LYS A 575 -0.76 -29.20 20.41
N GLN A 576 -1.27 -27.99 20.61
CA GLN A 576 -2.56 -27.56 20.09
C GLN A 576 -2.54 -27.37 18.57
N LEU A 577 -1.52 -26.71 18.01
CA LEU A 577 -1.38 -26.53 16.56
C LEU A 577 -1.24 -27.88 15.84
N THR A 578 -0.43 -28.79 16.39
CA THR A 578 -0.29 -30.15 15.85
C THR A 578 -1.55 -31.00 16.07
N GLY A 579 -2.28 -30.79 17.17
CA GLY A 579 -3.58 -31.42 17.42
C GLY A 579 -4.67 -30.97 16.43
N SER A 580 -4.77 -29.66 16.18
CA SER A 580 -5.70 -29.07 15.20
C SER A 580 -5.35 -29.48 13.77
N TRP A 581 -4.06 -29.52 13.42
CA TRP A 581 -3.60 -30.04 12.13
C TRP A 581 -3.91 -31.53 11.95
N ARG A 582 -3.71 -32.35 13.00
CA ARG A 582 -4.07 -33.78 13.00
C ARG A 582 -5.58 -33.99 12.87
N GLY A 583 -6.38 -33.20 13.59
CA GLY A 583 -7.84 -33.21 13.47
C GLY A 583 -8.32 -32.84 12.07
N ALA A 584 -7.70 -31.83 11.45
CA ALA A 584 -7.97 -31.45 10.05
C ALA A 584 -7.56 -32.53 9.03
N GLN A 585 -6.64 -33.43 9.39
CA GLN A 585 -6.24 -34.60 8.59
C GLN A 585 -6.99 -35.90 8.97
N GLY A 586 -8.00 -35.83 9.85
CA GLY A 586 -8.77 -37.00 10.29
C GLY A 586 -8.03 -37.94 11.24
N ILE A 587 -6.92 -37.50 11.82
CA ILE A 587 -6.11 -38.23 12.81
C ILE A 587 -6.58 -37.81 14.20
N ALA A 588 -7.01 -38.74 15.04
CA ALA A 588 -7.57 -38.45 16.37
C ALA A 588 -6.59 -37.64 17.25
N ALA A 589 -7.05 -36.50 17.78
CA ALA A 589 -6.32 -35.64 18.71
C ALA A 589 -7.24 -35.10 19.82
N GLU A 590 -6.76 -35.12 21.06
CA GLU A 590 -7.47 -34.65 22.25
C GLU A 590 -7.10 -33.18 22.49
N VAL A 591 -8.03 -32.24 22.26
CA VAL A 591 -7.82 -30.78 22.43
C VAL A 591 -8.62 -30.29 23.64
N LEU A 592 -7.99 -29.49 24.52
CA LEU A 592 -8.63 -28.91 25.71
C LEU A 592 -9.72 -27.88 25.33
N PRO A 593 -10.89 -27.88 25.99
CA PRO A 593 -12.00 -26.99 25.67
C PRO A 593 -11.63 -25.49 25.75
N PRO A 594 -12.19 -24.64 24.87
CA PRO A 594 -11.88 -23.20 24.79
C PRO A 594 -12.07 -22.43 26.11
N GLU A 595 -13.06 -22.82 26.92
CA GLU A 595 -13.40 -22.15 28.18
C GLU A 595 -12.26 -22.23 29.22
N ALA A 596 -11.51 -23.34 29.23
CA ALA A 596 -10.37 -23.51 30.15
C ALA A 596 -9.15 -22.66 29.74
N GLN A 597 -9.07 -22.28 28.47
CA GLN A 597 -7.98 -21.46 27.93
C GLN A 597 -8.17 -19.99 28.30
N GLU A 598 -9.41 -19.50 28.25
CA GLU A 598 -9.75 -18.12 28.55
C GLU A 598 -9.58 -17.79 30.05
N LEU A 599 -9.85 -18.76 30.93
CA LEU A 599 -9.71 -18.59 32.39
C LEU A 599 -8.25 -18.36 32.79
N LYS A 600 -7.31 -19.14 32.24
CA LYS A 600 -5.88 -19.01 32.55
C LYS A 600 -5.28 -17.69 32.05
N LEU A 601 -5.78 -17.17 30.93
CA LEU A 601 -5.32 -15.88 30.40
C LEU A 601 -5.75 -14.71 31.30
N LYS A 602 -6.98 -14.76 31.82
CA LYS A 602 -7.50 -13.75 32.77
C LYS A 602 -6.74 -13.77 34.11
N GLU A 603 -6.37 -14.95 34.60
CA GLU A 603 -5.56 -15.07 35.83
C GLU A 603 -4.17 -14.45 35.68
N ALA A 604 -3.53 -14.61 34.53
CA ALA A 604 -2.21 -14.02 34.25
C ALA A 604 -2.26 -12.49 34.14
N GLN A 605 -3.30 -11.95 33.51
CA GLN A 605 -3.47 -10.49 33.35
C GLN A 605 -3.74 -9.79 34.70
N ALA A 606 -4.53 -10.39 35.59
CA ALA A 606 -4.84 -9.82 36.90
C ALA A 606 -3.59 -9.65 37.80
N VAL A 607 -2.58 -10.51 37.65
CA VAL A 607 -1.33 -10.44 38.43
C VAL A 607 -0.44 -9.26 37.99
N VAL A 608 -0.48 -8.89 36.70
CA VAL A 608 0.32 -7.79 36.13
C VAL A 608 -0.29 -6.44 36.47
N GLU A 609 -1.61 -6.29 36.33
CA GLU A 609 -2.31 -5.04 36.65
C GLU A 609 -2.19 -4.66 38.13
N GLY A 610 -2.17 -5.64 39.04
CA GLY A 610 -2.01 -5.39 40.48
C GLY A 610 -0.65 -4.81 40.90
N LYS A 611 0.40 -4.93 40.07
CA LYS A 611 1.77 -4.48 40.42
C LYS A 611 2.17 -3.14 39.78
N GLN A 612 1.45 -2.66 38.78
CA GLN A 612 1.75 -1.38 38.12
C GLN A 612 1.74 -0.16 39.05
N PRO A 613 0.81 0.00 40.00
CA PRO A 613 0.77 1.19 40.87
C PRO A 613 2.01 1.31 41.77
N LEU A 614 2.54 0.17 42.21
CA LEU A 614 3.73 0.09 43.06
C LEU A 614 5.02 0.47 42.31
N LEU A 615 5.11 0.08 41.03
CA LEU A 615 6.25 0.44 40.18
C LEU A 615 6.29 1.94 39.87
N GLU A 616 5.12 2.55 39.65
CA GLU A 616 5.04 3.99 39.40
C GLU A 616 5.39 4.82 40.65
N GLN A 617 4.96 4.37 41.85
CA GLN A 617 5.38 5.00 43.10
C GLN A 617 6.90 4.95 43.31
N LEU A 618 7.53 3.81 43.03
CA LEU A 618 8.98 3.65 43.16
C LEU A 618 9.73 4.58 42.19
N ARG A 619 9.24 4.71 40.96
CA ARG A 619 9.80 5.61 39.95
C ARG A 619 9.79 7.07 40.42
N ILE A 620 8.66 7.53 40.97
CA ILE A 620 8.52 8.89 41.48
C ILE A 620 9.51 9.17 42.63
N GLN A 621 9.72 8.21 43.52
CA GLN A 621 10.65 8.35 44.64
C GLN A 621 12.11 8.45 44.16
N ILE A 622 12.52 7.61 43.19
CA ILE A 622 13.84 7.66 42.57
C ILE A 622 14.09 9.03 41.91
N ASP A 623 13.15 9.50 41.11
CA ASP A 623 13.27 10.80 40.42
C ASP A 623 13.33 11.99 41.38
N THR A 624 12.76 11.85 42.57
CA THR A 624 12.79 12.90 43.60
C THR A 624 14.18 13.00 44.23
N ILE A 625 14.81 11.87 44.55
CA ILE A 625 16.18 11.82 45.10
C ILE A 625 17.17 12.42 44.10
N ARG A 626 17.09 11.98 42.84
CA ARG A 626 17.97 12.49 41.77
C ARG A 626 17.81 13.98 41.51
N ARG A 627 16.58 14.51 41.61
CA ARG A 627 16.34 15.97 41.52
C ARG A 627 16.99 16.73 42.68
N LYS A 628 16.97 16.20 43.90
CA LYS A 628 17.68 16.80 45.04
C LYS A 628 19.18 16.81 44.80
N ARG A 629 19.77 15.72 44.28
CA ARG A 629 21.19 15.65 43.91
C ARG A 629 21.57 16.73 42.91
N ARG A 630 20.82 16.85 41.81
CA ARG A 630 21.09 17.85 40.76
C ARG A 630 20.95 19.28 41.23
N LYS A 631 20.16 19.55 42.26
CA LYS A 631 20.06 20.86 42.94
C LYS A 631 21.11 21.05 44.04
N LEU A 632 22.06 20.12 44.18
CA LEU A 632 23.10 20.12 45.21
C LEU A 632 22.56 20.14 46.65
N LEU A 633 21.32 19.69 46.86
CA LEU A 633 20.68 19.62 48.19
C LEU A 633 21.11 18.38 48.98
N ILE A 634 21.64 17.37 48.30
CA ILE A 634 22.19 16.14 48.90
C ILE A 634 23.53 15.82 48.23
N THR A 635 24.44 15.22 48.99
CA THR A 635 25.74 14.77 48.48
C THR A 635 25.60 13.51 47.63
N ARG A 636 26.64 13.19 46.87
CA ARG A 636 26.70 11.96 46.06
C ARG A 636 26.50 10.70 46.90
N ASP A 637 27.14 10.64 48.07
CA ASP A 637 27.02 9.50 48.97
C ASP A 637 25.61 9.41 49.59
N GLN A 638 24.98 10.56 49.85
CA GLN A 638 23.60 10.61 50.33
C GLN A 638 22.59 10.16 49.26
N GLU A 639 22.81 10.51 47.98
CA GLU A 639 22.01 9.98 46.86
C GLU A 639 22.11 8.46 46.74
N ILE A 640 23.33 7.90 46.83
CA ILE A 640 23.55 6.45 46.80
C ILE A 640 22.80 5.78 47.96
N ALA A 641 22.91 6.34 49.17
CA ALA A 641 22.25 5.80 50.35
C ALA A 641 20.72 5.86 50.25
N ASP A 642 20.16 6.99 49.80
CA ASP A 642 18.72 7.18 49.67
C ASP A 642 18.14 6.28 48.57
N LEU A 643 18.84 6.07 47.44
CA LEU A 643 18.41 5.14 46.39
C LEU A 643 18.52 3.67 46.83
N ALA A 644 19.54 3.32 47.63
CA ALA A 644 19.69 1.98 48.18
C ALA A 644 18.57 1.66 49.19
N ALA A 645 18.11 2.66 49.96
CA ALA A 645 16.99 2.52 50.88
C ALA A 645 15.67 2.16 50.16
N LEU A 646 15.51 2.56 48.90
CA LEU A 646 14.40 2.16 48.03
C LEU A 646 14.57 0.76 47.41
N LYS A 647 15.59 0.00 47.82
CA LYS A 647 15.96 -1.31 47.26
C LYS A 647 16.25 -1.30 45.76
N VAL A 648 16.71 -0.16 45.23
CA VAL A 648 17.15 -0.07 43.84
C VAL A 648 18.43 -0.92 43.67
N PRO A 649 18.53 -1.75 42.61
CA PRO A 649 19.72 -2.56 42.37
C PRO A 649 20.98 -1.69 42.26
N ALA A 650 22.09 -2.12 42.89
CA ALA A 650 23.31 -1.32 43.00
C ALA A 650 23.88 -0.87 41.64
N ASP A 651 23.80 -1.71 40.62
CA ASP A 651 24.25 -1.38 39.25
C ASP A 651 23.43 -0.24 38.64
N TYR A 652 22.14 -0.17 38.97
CA TYR A 652 21.27 0.90 38.53
C TYR A 652 21.53 2.20 39.31
N ILE A 653 21.76 2.11 40.63
CA ILE A 653 22.18 3.26 41.45
C ILE A 653 23.45 3.88 40.88
N LYS A 654 24.45 3.05 40.56
CA LYS A 654 25.72 3.50 39.99
C LYS A 654 25.50 4.28 38.69
N ALA A 655 24.70 3.74 37.76
CA ALA A 655 24.41 4.40 36.49
C ALA A 655 23.66 5.73 36.68
N LEU A 656 22.71 5.80 37.63
CA LEU A 656 21.97 7.03 37.92
C LEU A 656 22.88 8.12 38.49
N VAL A 657 23.75 7.76 39.43
CA VAL A 657 24.69 8.69 40.09
C VAL A 657 25.75 9.19 39.12
N GLU A 658 26.33 8.32 38.29
CA GLU A 658 27.29 8.72 37.25
C GLU A 658 26.66 9.67 36.22
N ASN A 659 25.38 9.46 35.89
CA ASN A 659 24.62 10.36 35.03
C ASN A 659 24.38 11.74 35.66
N ASP A 660 24.19 11.80 36.97
CA ASP A 660 24.02 13.05 37.69
C ASP A 660 25.35 13.78 37.92
N ASP A 661 26.45 13.06 38.17
CA ASP A 661 27.81 13.62 38.24
C ASP A 661 28.23 14.26 36.91
N THR A 662 28.08 13.53 35.80
CA THR A 662 28.39 14.06 34.45
C THR A 662 27.56 15.28 34.07
N ARG A 663 26.34 15.41 34.59
CA ARG A 663 25.50 16.60 34.39
C ARG A 663 25.97 17.80 35.20
N LEU A 664 26.47 17.57 36.42
CA LEU A 664 27.00 18.60 37.29
C LEU A 664 28.39 19.09 36.85
N GLU A 665 29.16 18.26 36.13
CA GLU A 665 30.50 18.61 35.61
C GLU A 665 30.48 19.49 34.33
N LYS A 666 29.33 19.68 33.67
CA LYS A 666 29.25 20.54 32.47
C LYS A 666 29.38 22.03 32.83
N PRO A 667 30.36 22.77 32.27
CA PRO A 667 30.53 24.20 32.54
C PRO A 667 29.40 24.98 31.86
N GLY A 668 28.49 25.53 32.66
CA GLY A 668 27.35 26.32 32.18
C GLY A 668 26.05 26.17 33.00
N SER A 669 26.02 25.37 34.07
CA SER A 669 24.83 25.20 34.91
C SER A 669 24.93 25.81 36.31
N VAL A 670 25.91 26.68 36.56
CA VAL A 670 25.88 27.57 37.73
C VAL A 670 25.31 28.91 37.31
N ALA A 671 24.02 29.08 37.63
CA ALA A 671 23.32 30.31 38.03
C ALA A 671 21.95 30.40 37.35
N LEU A 672 20.91 30.03 38.08
CA LEU A 672 19.81 30.95 38.36
C LEU A 672 19.32 30.64 39.78
N SER A 673 19.36 31.68 40.60
CA SER A 673 18.76 31.81 41.94
C SER A 673 17.36 31.24 42.03
#